data_AF-A0A427AQS1-F1
#
_entry.id   AF-A0A427AQS1-F1
#
_cell.length_a   1.000
_cell.length_b   1.000
_cell.length_c   1.000
_cell.angle_alpha   90.00
_cell.angle_beta   90.00
_cell.angle_gamma   90.00
#
_symmetry.space_group_name_H-M   'P 1'
#
loop_
_entity.id
_entity.type
_entity.pdbx_description
1 polymer ?
#
loop_
_entity_poly.entity_id
_entity_poly.type
_entity_poly.pdbx_seq_one_letter_code
_entity_poly.pdbx_strand_id
1 'polypeptide(L)'
;MACSNLAITWASPKPSDHDHLSSRAFLAPSRLLFAPASASSPRPPRSTAVYCGLRELRDRIESVKNTQKITEAMKLVAAAKVRRAQEAVVSGRPFSESLVEVLYNINEQLQTEDVDVPLTRVRPVRKIALVVVTGDRGLCGGYNNYIIKKAEQRMAELSTLGIAYTVISVGKKGNTYFQRRPYIPVDRFLEAGNLPTTKEAQAIADDVFSLFVSEDVDKVELLYTKFVSLVKSDPVIHTLLPLSPKGEICDVNGVCVDAAEDELFRLTTKEGKLTVEREMVRTPTPSFSPILQFEQDPVQILDALLPLYLNSQILRALQESLASELAARMTAMSNATDNAVELKRTLSMVYNRQRQAKITGEILEILASLSLPLFTTTTTNDAPPPPSSPSPPHSPPLALIPPLGGRVPLSQLLPASPRPPRPRLRRPRGPEVTLSSQCLLSPLSPCSRLRALSWPFRRCFRQVEFSHRRALLAAGAKNQCLTGNPIDDCWRCSGSDWRQDRQRLADCGIGFGRDVLGGKGGPIYVVTDPSDRDPVNPAPGTLRYGAIQEGPLWITFARDMTIRLNEELLVNSFKTIDGRGAVVHIAGGACITLQYVSNIIIHNVHIHHCVPAGEANVRSSPTHYGWRTRSDGDGISIYGGRKIWVDHCALSYCADGLIDAVMGSTGITISNNYFSHHDEVMLLGHSDDYLPDSGMQVTIAFNRFGEELVQRMPRCRRGYFHVVNNDFMAWQMYAIGGSANPTINSQGNRYIAPTNPGAKEASQSKPCLLLLLLPASLLHS
;
A
#
# COMPACT_ATOMS: atom_id res chain seq x y z
N MET A 1 -43.58 -40.95 -17.03
CA MET A 1 -43.75 -41.80 -18.23
C MET A 1 -44.40 -40.98 -19.33
N ALA A 2 -44.26 -41.40 -20.60
CA ALA A 2 -44.89 -40.84 -21.81
C ALA A 2 -44.53 -39.38 -22.17
N CYS A 3 -44.12 -39.19 -23.43
CA CYS A 3 -43.87 -37.88 -24.04
C CYS A 3 -44.75 -37.71 -25.28
N SER A 4 -45.17 -36.48 -25.60
CA SER A 4 -45.47 -35.98 -26.97
C SER A 4 -45.93 -34.52 -26.92
N ASN A 5 -45.72 -33.67 -27.93
CA ASN A 5 -44.62 -33.53 -28.90
C ASN A 5 -44.75 -32.16 -29.58
N LEU A 6 -43.71 -31.73 -30.32
CA LEU A 6 -43.71 -30.64 -31.32
C LEU A 6 -43.92 -29.17 -30.85
N ALA A 7 -43.18 -28.29 -31.53
CA ALA A 7 -43.30 -26.84 -31.52
C ALA A 7 -43.11 -26.34 -32.97
N ILE A 8 -43.50 -25.10 -33.30
CA ILE A 8 -42.96 -24.33 -34.44
C ILE A 8 -43.27 -22.83 -34.28
N THR A 9 -42.49 -21.99 -34.95
CA THR A 9 -42.51 -20.51 -34.91
C THR A 9 -43.37 -19.91 -36.04
N TRP A 10 -43.67 -18.60 -35.99
CA TRP A 10 -43.31 -17.61 -37.04
C TRP A 10 -43.69 -16.15 -36.67
N ALA A 11 -43.43 -15.19 -37.58
CA ALA A 11 -43.30 -13.75 -37.30
C ALA A 11 -44.43 -12.85 -37.87
N SER A 12 -44.40 -11.57 -37.50
CA SER A 12 -45.41 -10.54 -37.80
C SER A 12 -45.26 -9.82 -39.17
N PRO A 13 -46.37 -9.38 -39.80
CA PRO A 13 -46.38 -8.40 -40.89
C PRO A 13 -46.70 -6.95 -40.43
N LYS A 14 -46.75 -6.00 -41.37
CA LYS A 14 -47.04 -4.55 -41.18
C LYS A 14 -48.38 -4.11 -41.82
N PRO A 15 -48.89 -2.88 -41.54
CA PRO A 15 -50.31 -2.50 -41.72
C PRO A 15 -50.61 -1.62 -42.95
N SER A 16 -51.87 -1.18 -43.07
CA SER A 16 -52.39 -0.10 -43.93
C SER A 16 -53.49 0.71 -43.20
N ASP A 17 -53.73 1.96 -43.62
CA ASP A 17 -54.51 3.00 -42.92
C ASP A 17 -56.05 2.98 -43.13
N HIS A 18 -56.80 3.81 -42.38
CA HIS A 18 -57.81 4.76 -42.91
C HIS A 18 -58.43 5.71 -41.83
N ASP A 19 -58.57 6.99 -42.19
CA ASP A 19 -59.38 8.17 -41.74
C ASP A 19 -60.27 8.15 -40.46
N HIS A 20 -60.41 9.23 -39.65
CA HIS A 20 -61.14 10.48 -39.99
C HIS A 20 -61.01 11.67 -38.97
N LEU A 21 -61.45 12.86 -39.43
CA LEU A 21 -61.35 14.25 -38.93
C LEU A 21 -61.94 14.60 -37.54
N SER A 22 -61.43 15.69 -36.91
CA SER A 22 -62.18 16.94 -36.60
C SER A 22 -61.29 18.07 -36.03
N SER A 23 -61.85 19.28 -35.82
CA SER A 23 -61.34 20.49 -36.48
C SER A 23 -61.47 21.84 -35.74
N ARG A 24 -60.55 22.79 -36.03
CA ARG A 24 -60.62 24.29 -36.06
C ARG A 24 -59.17 24.85 -36.19
N ALA A 25 -58.78 25.78 -37.09
CA ALA A 25 -59.28 27.14 -37.44
C ALA A 25 -58.67 28.25 -36.54
N PHE A 26 -58.10 29.38 -37.04
CA PHE A 26 -57.81 29.83 -38.42
C PHE A 26 -56.80 31.03 -38.43
N LEU A 27 -56.36 31.47 -39.62
CA LEU A 27 -55.72 32.78 -39.99
C LEU A 27 -54.16 32.91 -40.10
N ALA A 28 -53.72 32.67 -41.34
CA ALA A 28 -52.67 33.26 -42.23
C ALA A 28 -52.26 34.76 -42.03
N PRO A 29 -51.32 35.37 -42.81
CA PRO A 29 -50.64 34.95 -44.08
C PRO A 29 -49.08 35.05 -44.02
N SER A 30 -48.23 34.89 -45.06
CA SER A 30 -48.33 34.99 -46.54
C SER A 30 -47.40 34.00 -47.28
N ARG A 31 -47.60 33.83 -48.61
CA ARG A 31 -46.79 32.96 -49.50
C ARG A 31 -45.54 33.64 -50.06
N LEU A 32 -44.51 32.86 -50.41
CA LEU A 32 -44.00 32.73 -51.79
C LEU A 32 -43.18 31.44 -51.98
N LEU A 33 -42.88 31.07 -53.23
CA LEU A 33 -42.40 29.74 -53.64
C LEU A 33 -40.89 29.72 -53.95
N PHE A 34 -40.20 28.61 -53.67
CA PHE A 34 -38.95 28.23 -54.35
C PHE A 34 -38.82 26.69 -54.48
N ALA A 35 -37.98 26.25 -55.43
CA ALA A 35 -37.87 24.87 -55.91
C ALA A 35 -37.15 23.90 -54.93
N PRO A 36 -37.37 22.57 -55.06
CA PRO A 36 -36.66 21.58 -54.24
C PRO A 36 -35.17 21.54 -54.57
N ALA A 37 -34.34 21.92 -53.59
CA ALA A 37 -32.89 21.78 -53.69
C ALA A 37 -32.48 20.30 -53.59
N SER A 38 -31.41 19.92 -54.28
CA SER A 38 -30.89 18.55 -54.29
C SER A 38 -30.43 18.09 -52.90
N ALA A 39 -30.65 16.81 -52.59
CA ALA A 39 -30.24 16.20 -51.34
C ALA A 39 -28.71 16.19 -51.22
N SER A 40 -28.15 17.13 -50.48
CA SER A 40 -26.73 17.16 -50.18
C SER A 40 -26.37 16.02 -49.21
N SER A 41 -25.35 15.24 -49.54
CA SER A 41 -24.82 14.23 -48.63
C SER A 41 -24.30 14.89 -47.35
N PRO A 42 -24.39 14.24 -46.19
CA PRO A 42 -23.86 14.80 -44.95
C PRO A 42 -22.36 14.99 -45.09
N ARG A 43 -21.91 16.25 -45.08
CA ARG A 43 -20.47 16.54 -45.02
C ARG A 43 -19.89 15.82 -43.81
N PRO A 44 -18.75 15.12 -43.93
CA PRO A 44 -18.04 14.65 -42.75
C PRO A 44 -17.72 15.87 -41.87
N PRO A 45 -17.70 15.73 -40.54
CA PRO A 45 -17.29 16.82 -39.67
C PRO A 45 -15.92 17.31 -40.13
N ARG A 46 -15.79 18.62 -40.36
CA ARG A 46 -14.48 19.23 -40.56
C ARG A 46 -13.69 19.04 -39.26
N SER A 47 -12.89 17.99 -39.21
CA SER A 47 -11.77 17.93 -38.28
C SER A 47 -10.87 19.11 -38.65
N THR A 48 -10.96 20.17 -37.86
CA THR A 48 -9.80 21.04 -37.65
C THR A 48 -8.69 20.12 -37.18
N ALA A 49 -7.75 19.85 -38.08
CA ALA A 49 -6.58 19.05 -37.76
C ALA A 49 -5.77 19.86 -36.73
N VAL A 50 -6.02 19.59 -35.45
CA VAL A 50 -5.22 20.13 -34.35
C VAL A 50 -3.80 19.67 -34.61
N TYR A 51 -2.97 20.60 -35.07
CA TYR A 51 -1.55 20.38 -35.35
C TYR A 51 -0.82 20.28 -34.01
N CYS A 52 -1.07 19.15 -33.33
CA CYS A 52 -0.53 18.86 -32.02
C CYS A 52 0.97 18.72 -32.17
N GLY A 53 1.70 19.75 -31.75
CA GLY A 53 3.16 19.78 -31.89
C GLY A 53 3.80 18.65 -31.09
N LEU A 54 4.98 18.19 -31.52
CA LEU A 54 5.72 17.15 -30.77
C LEU A 54 5.97 17.53 -29.30
N ARG A 55 6.01 18.84 -29.00
CA ARG A 55 6.01 19.36 -27.62
C ARG A 55 4.69 19.06 -26.90
N GLU A 56 3.55 19.47 -27.44
CA GLU A 56 2.23 19.23 -26.83
C GLU A 56 1.95 17.72 -26.64
N LEU A 57 2.32 16.87 -27.60
CA LEU A 57 2.22 15.41 -27.41
C LEU A 57 3.12 14.89 -26.28
N ARG A 58 4.34 15.42 -26.13
CA ARG A 58 5.24 15.07 -25.02
C ARG A 58 4.66 15.52 -23.68
N ASP A 59 4.23 16.77 -23.60
CA ASP A 59 3.63 17.38 -22.41
C ASP A 59 2.34 16.62 -22.02
N ARG A 60 1.57 16.13 -23.00
CA ARG A 60 0.40 15.25 -22.79
C ARG A 60 0.76 13.84 -22.32
N ILE A 61 1.82 13.23 -22.85
CA ILE A 61 2.34 11.94 -22.37
C ILE A 61 2.81 12.05 -20.92
N GLU A 62 3.50 13.15 -20.57
CA GLU A 62 3.94 13.42 -19.20
C GLU A 62 2.77 13.70 -18.26
N SER A 63 1.79 14.48 -18.69
CA SER A 63 0.52 14.68 -17.96
C SER A 63 -0.17 13.34 -17.65
N VAL A 64 -0.31 12.45 -18.64
CA VAL A 64 -0.92 11.12 -18.44
C VAL A 64 -0.07 10.21 -17.56
N LYS A 65 1.27 10.27 -17.65
CA LYS A 65 2.22 9.56 -16.77
C LYS A 65 2.08 10.03 -15.31
N ASN A 66 1.87 11.33 -15.08
CA ASN A 66 1.65 11.88 -13.74
C ASN A 66 0.25 11.51 -13.21
N THR A 67 -0.79 11.54 -14.05
CA THR A 67 -2.11 10.99 -13.71
C THR A 67 -2.04 9.52 -13.31
N GLN A 68 -1.29 8.68 -14.05
CA GLN A 68 -1.07 7.27 -13.70
C GLN A 68 -0.44 7.14 -12.31
N LYS A 69 0.64 7.88 -12.00
CA LYS A 69 1.27 7.86 -10.67
C LYS A 69 0.27 8.25 -9.56
N ILE A 70 -0.59 9.24 -9.80
CA ILE A 70 -1.59 9.71 -8.83
C ILE A 70 -2.68 8.64 -8.60
N THR A 71 -3.25 8.05 -9.65
CA THR A 71 -4.28 7.00 -9.50
C THR A 71 -3.72 5.74 -8.87
N GLU A 72 -2.47 5.39 -9.18
CA GLU A 72 -1.76 4.25 -8.60
C GLU A 72 -1.49 4.45 -7.10
N ALA A 73 -1.05 5.64 -6.69
CA ALA A 73 -0.94 6.01 -5.27
C ALA A 73 -2.31 6.02 -4.56
N MET A 74 -3.36 6.55 -5.20
CA MET A 74 -4.72 6.55 -4.64
C MET A 74 -5.30 5.14 -4.49
N LYS A 75 -4.99 4.22 -5.41
CA LYS A 75 -5.33 2.79 -5.31
C LYS A 75 -4.70 2.15 -4.08
N LEU A 76 -3.40 2.39 -3.83
CA LEU A 76 -2.70 1.86 -2.65
C LEU A 76 -3.21 2.46 -1.34
N VAL A 77 -3.46 3.78 -1.29
CA VAL A 77 -4.05 4.44 -0.12
C VAL A 77 -5.48 3.94 0.15
N ALA A 78 -6.28 3.69 -0.89
CA ALA A 78 -7.60 3.09 -0.74
C ALA A 78 -7.50 1.66 -0.18
N ALA A 79 -6.62 0.80 -0.73
CA ALA A 79 -6.40 -0.56 -0.24
C ALA A 79 -6.01 -0.61 1.25
N ALA A 80 -5.08 0.25 1.68
CA ALA A 80 -4.67 0.38 3.08
C ALA A 80 -5.83 0.81 3.99
N LYS A 81 -6.73 1.68 3.51
CA LYS A 81 -7.93 2.11 4.24
C LYS A 81 -9.02 1.05 4.29
N VAL A 82 -9.27 0.28 3.22
CA VAL A 82 -10.23 -0.85 3.24
C VAL A 82 -9.83 -1.83 4.33
N ARG A 83 -8.54 -2.19 4.42
CA ARG A 83 -8.04 -3.08 5.47
C ARG A 83 -8.29 -2.54 6.88
N ARG A 84 -8.10 -1.23 7.11
CA ARG A 84 -8.38 -0.61 8.41
C ARG A 84 -9.88 -0.56 8.74
N ALA A 85 -10.75 -0.32 7.76
CA ALA A 85 -12.19 -0.37 7.95
C ALA A 85 -12.67 -1.79 8.28
N GLN A 86 -12.14 -2.80 7.57
CA GLN A 86 -12.38 -4.22 7.88
C GLN A 86 -11.89 -4.60 9.29
N GLU A 87 -10.72 -4.12 9.69
CA GLU A 87 -10.15 -4.33 11.04
C GLU A 87 -11.02 -3.69 12.13
N ALA A 88 -11.63 -2.52 11.86
CA ALA A 88 -12.60 -1.90 12.76
C ALA A 88 -13.86 -2.76 12.95
N VAL A 89 -14.46 -3.27 11.86
CA VAL A 89 -15.63 -4.19 11.92
C VAL A 89 -15.30 -5.43 12.76
N VAL A 90 -14.16 -6.07 12.50
CA VAL A 90 -13.72 -7.26 13.26
C VAL A 90 -13.45 -6.93 14.73
N SER A 91 -12.99 -5.71 15.05
CA SER A 91 -12.75 -5.28 16.44
C SER A 91 -14.03 -4.96 17.23
N GLY A 92 -15.10 -4.53 16.56
CA GLY A 92 -16.40 -4.30 17.20
C GLY A 92 -17.20 -5.59 17.43
N ARG A 93 -16.92 -6.64 16.64
CA ARG A 93 -17.70 -7.88 16.60
C ARG A 93 -17.95 -8.54 17.97
N PRO A 94 -16.98 -8.66 18.91
CA PRO A 94 -17.23 -9.30 20.20
C PRO A 94 -18.29 -8.60 21.06
N PHE A 95 -18.43 -7.27 20.92
CA PHE A 95 -19.50 -6.53 21.57
C PHE A 95 -20.86 -6.85 20.94
N SER A 96 -20.95 -6.90 19.61
CA SER A 96 -22.18 -7.27 18.90
C SER A 96 -22.58 -8.73 19.17
N GLU A 97 -21.61 -9.66 19.23
CA GLU A 97 -21.82 -11.08 19.55
C GLU A 97 -22.42 -11.26 20.94
N SER A 98 -21.78 -10.72 21.99
CA SER A 98 -22.31 -10.84 23.36
C SER A 98 -23.60 -10.03 23.59
N LEU A 99 -23.83 -8.94 22.84
CA LEU A 99 -25.09 -8.19 22.92
C LEU A 99 -26.25 -9.00 22.32
N VAL A 100 -26.03 -9.75 21.23
CA VAL A 100 -27.02 -10.68 20.67
C VAL A 100 -27.25 -11.87 21.60
N GLU A 101 -26.20 -12.43 22.19
CA GLU A 101 -26.28 -13.51 23.19
C GLU A 101 -27.17 -13.13 24.38
N VAL A 102 -26.92 -11.95 24.96
CA VAL A 102 -27.72 -11.42 26.08
C VAL A 102 -29.16 -11.12 25.66
N LEU A 103 -29.38 -10.50 24.48
CA LEU A 103 -30.72 -10.22 23.97
C LEU A 103 -31.52 -11.50 23.76
N TYR A 104 -30.94 -12.51 23.11
CA TYR A 104 -31.58 -13.79 22.82
C TYR A 104 -31.98 -14.51 24.12
N ASN A 105 -31.07 -14.60 25.08
CA ASN A 105 -31.31 -15.32 26.33
C ASN A 105 -32.33 -14.61 27.24
N ILE A 106 -32.33 -13.27 27.31
CA ILE A 106 -33.39 -12.51 28.00
C ILE A 106 -34.74 -12.76 27.32
N ASN A 107 -34.79 -12.73 26.00
CA ASN A 107 -36.02 -12.93 25.24
C ASN A 107 -36.48 -14.42 25.20
N GLU A 108 -35.61 -15.38 25.49
CA GLU A 108 -35.97 -16.78 25.77
C GLU A 108 -36.67 -16.91 27.13
N GLN A 109 -36.13 -16.25 28.16
CA GLN A 109 -36.72 -16.24 29.50
C GLN A 109 -38.05 -15.46 29.57
N LEU A 110 -38.22 -14.45 28.73
CA LEU A 110 -39.44 -13.63 28.62
C LEU A 110 -40.55 -14.22 27.72
N GLN A 111 -40.43 -15.45 27.20
CA GLN A 111 -41.46 -16.07 26.33
C GLN A 111 -42.86 -16.28 26.97
N THR A 112 -43.08 -15.81 28.21
CA THR A 112 -44.32 -15.96 28.96
C THR A 112 -45.10 -14.65 29.17
N GLU A 113 -44.54 -13.48 28.81
CA GLU A 113 -45.15 -12.17 29.09
C GLU A 113 -45.09 -11.21 27.89
N ASP A 114 -46.20 -10.50 27.62
CA ASP A 114 -46.28 -9.48 26.55
C ASP A 114 -45.60 -8.16 26.99
N VAL A 115 -44.29 -8.07 26.76
CA VAL A 115 -43.50 -6.89 27.11
C VAL A 115 -43.56 -5.81 26.02
N ASP A 116 -44.36 -4.75 26.26
CA ASP A 116 -44.45 -3.57 25.38
C ASP A 116 -43.26 -2.60 25.59
N VAL A 117 -42.14 -2.85 24.90
CA VAL A 117 -41.02 -1.90 24.84
C VAL A 117 -41.23 -0.92 23.67
N PRO A 118 -41.03 0.41 23.85
CA PRO A 118 -41.34 1.39 22.81
C PRO A 118 -40.71 1.15 21.42
N LEU A 119 -39.56 0.47 21.35
CA LEU A 119 -38.81 0.19 20.12
C LEU A 119 -39.23 -1.10 19.37
N THR A 120 -39.94 -2.04 20.01
CA THR A 120 -40.44 -3.27 19.38
C THR A 120 -41.89 -3.14 18.89
N ARG A 121 -42.61 -2.12 19.37
CA ARG A 121 -44.03 -1.86 19.12
C ARG A 121 -44.35 -1.63 17.64
N VAL A 122 -44.92 -2.65 16.99
CA VAL A 122 -45.37 -2.61 15.58
C VAL A 122 -46.65 -1.79 15.43
N ARG A 123 -46.70 -0.91 14.41
CA ARG A 123 -47.75 0.10 14.19
C ARG A 123 -48.26 0.05 12.74
N PRO A 124 -49.50 0.49 12.44
CA PRO A 124 -49.98 0.61 11.06
C PRO A 124 -49.24 1.73 10.32
N VAL A 125 -48.37 1.37 9.38
CA VAL A 125 -47.38 2.28 8.78
C VAL A 125 -48.00 3.39 7.93
N ARG A 126 -47.96 4.63 8.43
CA ARG A 126 -48.39 5.86 7.74
C ARG A 126 -47.20 6.67 7.24
N LYS A 127 -46.12 6.76 8.02
CA LYS A 127 -44.91 7.53 7.71
C LYS A 127 -43.64 6.74 7.99
N ILE A 128 -42.69 6.75 7.04
CA ILE A 128 -41.44 6.00 7.09
C ILE A 128 -40.24 6.96 7.08
N ALA A 129 -39.26 6.76 7.96
CA ALA A 129 -37.95 7.42 7.85
C ALA A 129 -36.98 6.52 7.06
N LEU A 130 -36.35 7.08 6.03
CA LEU A 130 -35.31 6.42 5.25
C LEU A 130 -33.94 7.00 5.63
N VAL A 131 -33.15 6.24 6.38
CA VAL A 131 -31.77 6.61 6.75
C VAL A 131 -30.86 6.23 5.58
N VAL A 132 -30.33 7.21 4.85
CA VAL A 132 -29.54 7.00 3.63
C VAL A 132 -28.05 7.24 3.92
N VAL A 133 -27.28 6.16 4.00
CA VAL A 133 -25.83 6.22 4.26
C VAL A 133 -25.05 6.36 2.95
N THR A 134 -24.36 7.49 2.78
CA THR A 134 -23.52 7.80 1.61
C THR A 134 -22.06 8.04 2.00
N GLY A 135 -21.15 8.00 1.03
CA GLY A 135 -19.74 8.32 1.27
C GLY A 135 -19.44 9.80 1.04
N ASP A 136 -18.54 10.38 1.83
CA ASP A 136 -18.25 11.81 1.80
C ASP A 136 -17.49 12.29 0.56
N ARG A 137 -16.75 11.39 -0.08
CA ARG A 137 -15.72 11.72 -1.07
C ARG A 137 -16.14 11.33 -2.49
N GLY A 138 -15.49 11.93 -3.47
CA GLY A 138 -15.66 11.56 -4.89
C GLY A 138 -14.81 10.36 -5.30
N LEU A 139 -14.80 10.09 -6.61
CA LEU A 139 -13.92 9.13 -7.30
C LEU A 139 -14.05 7.67 -6.80
N CYS A 140 -15.16 7.34 -6.14
CA CYS A 140 -15.54 6.02 -5.63
C CYS A 140 -16.29 5.15 -6.67
N GLY A 141 -16.00 5.30 -7.96
CA GLY A 141 -16.78 4.67 -9.03
C GLY A 141 -18.25 5.07 -9.00
N GLY A 142 -19.15 4.12 -9.25
CA GLY A 142 -20.61 4.33 -9.22
C GLY A 142 -21.26 4.35 -7.83
N TYR A 143 -20.49 4.09 -6.77
CA TYR A 143 -20.96 3.84 -5.39
C TYR A 143 -22.11 4.74 -4.92
N ASN A 144 -21.88 6.05 -4.80
CA ASN A 144 -22.90 7.00 -4.32
C ASN A 144 -24.11 7.06 -5.25
N ASN A 145 -23.92 6.91 -6.56
CA ASN A 145 -25.02 6.94 -7.54
C ASN A 145 -25.91 5.70 -7.42
N TYR A 146 -25.36 4.53 -7.07
CA TYR A 146 -26.15 3.32 -6.85
C TYR A 146 -27.02 3.42 -5.59
N ILE A 147 -26.46 3.95 -4.50
CA ILE A 147 -27.20 4.21 -3.25
C ILE A 147 -28.32 5.23 -3.50
N ILE A 148 -27.99 6.38 -4.08
CA ILE A 148 -28.96 7.44 -4.37
C ILE A 148 -30.07 6.95 -5.31
N LYS A 149 -29.73 6.19 -6.37
CA LYS A 149 -30.74 5.59 -7.26
C LYS A 149 -31.64 4.59 -6.53
N LYS A 150 -31.10 3.82 -5.57
CA LYS A 150 -31.90 2.89 -4.75
C LYS A 150 -32.80 3.63 -3.75
N ALA A 151 -32.34 4.78 -3.22
CA ALA A 151 -33.18 5.69 -2.43
C ALA A 151 -34.33 6.27 -3.27
N GLU A 152 -34.04 6.77 -4.47
CA GLU A 152 -35.06 7.31 -5.38
C GLU A 152 -36.07 6.24 -5.83
N GLN A 153 -35.61 5.01 -6.09
CA GLN A 153 -36.50 3.87 -6.31
C GLN A 153 -37.42 3.64 -5.09
N ARG A 154 -36.86 3.62 -3.87
CA ARG A 154 -37.64 3.38 -2.66
C ARG A 154 -38.65 4.50 -2.37
N MET A 155 -38.26 5.76 -2.52
CA MET A 155 -39.16 6.90 -2.37
C MET A 155 -40.31 6.86 -3.40
N ALA A 156 -40.03 6.41 -4.63
CA ALA A 156 -41.07 6.19 -5.64
C ALA A 156 -42.03 5.04 -5.25
N GLU A 157 -41.50 3.90 -4.78
CA GLU A 157 -42.31 2.78 -4.26
C GLU A 157 -43.25 3.25 -3.14
N LEU A 158 -42.73 3.96 -2.13
CA LEU A 158 -43.54 4.48 -1.02
C LEU A 158 -44.60 5.49 -1.50
N SER A 159 -44.24 6.37 -2.45
CA SER A 159 -45.18 7.30 -3.09
C SER A 159 -46.32 6.56 -3.80
N THR A 160 -46.03 5.45 -4.50
CA THR A 160 -47.07 4.64 -5.16
C THR A 160 -47.97 3.86 -4.20
N LEU A 161 -47.49 3.61 -2.97
CA LEU A 161 -48.29 3.02 -1.89
C LEU A 161 -49.10 4.07 -1.10
N GLY A 162 -48.93 5.36 -1.38
CA GLY A 162 -49.57 6.45 -0.63
C GLY A 162 -49.01 6.66 0.79
N ILE A 163 -47.84 6.09 1.09
CA ILE A 163 -47.20 6.16 2.41
C ILE A 163 -46.28 7.38 2.44
N ALA A 164 -46.39 8.21 3.49
CA ALA A 164 -45.51 9.36 3.67
C ALA A 164 -44.08 8.91 3.98
N TYR A 165 -43.09 9.71 3.58
CA TYR A 165 -41.69 9.43 3.92
C TYR A 165 -40.95 10.69 4.34
N THR A 166 -39.87 10.50 5.10
CA THR A 166 -38.84 11.50 5.38
C THR A 166 -37.47 10.87 5.22
N VAL A 167 -36.45 11.66 4.91
CA VAL A 167 -35.07 11.18 4.71
C VAL A 167 -34.18 11.70 5.83
N ILE A 168 -33.34 10.82 6.38
CA ILE A 168 -32.19 11.20 7.21
C ILE A 168 -30.95 10.95 6.36
N SER A 169 -30.27 12.00 5.95
CA SER A 169 -29.13 11.91 5.03
C SER A 169 -27.83 11.86 5.81
N VAL A 170 -27.06 10.78 5.63
CA VAL A 170 -25.73 10.61 6.26
C VAL A 170 -24.64 10.66 5.20
N GLY A 171 -23.65 11.51 5.42
CA GLY A 171 -22.47 11.67 4.55
C GLY A 171 -22.62 12.79 3.52
N LYS A 172 -21.51 13.48 3.24
CA LYS A 172 -21.49 14.75 2.49
C LYS A 172 -22.06 14.66 1.08
N LYS A 173 -22.05 13.49 0.41
CA LYS A 173 -22.59 13.33 -0.96
C LYS A 173 -24.10 13.18 -0.99
N GLY A 174 -24.70 12.45 -0.04
CA GLY A 174 -26.14 12.47 0.19
C GLY A 174 -26.61 13.88 0.53
N ASN A 175 -25.93 14.53 1.48
CA ASN A 175 -26.30 15.89 1.92
C ASN A 175 -26.31 16.87 0.74
N THR A 176 -25.23 16.89 -0.06
CA THR A 176 -25.14 17.71 -1.28
C THR A 176 -26.21 17.36 -2.34
N TYR A 177 -26.69 16.11 -2.38
CA TYR A 177 -27.68 15.66 -3.37
C TYR A 177 -29.11 16.09 -3.03
N PHE A 178 -29.51 15.91 -1.77
CA PHE A 178 -30.86 16.25 -1.30
C PHE A 178 -31.02 17.75 -1.03
N GLN A 179 -29.99 18.47 -0.59
CA GLN A 179 -30.02 19.94 -0.48
C GLN A 179 -30.33 20.64 -1.82
N ARG A 180 -30.02 20.00 -2.96
CA ARG A 180 -30.36 20.49 -4.31
C ARG A 180 -31.78 20.15 -4.75
N ARG A 181 -32.55 19.45 -3.92
CA ARG A 181 -33.90 18.91 -4.19
C ARG A 181 -34.82 19.15 -2.98
N PRO A 182 -35.16 20.40 -2.65
CA PRO A 182 -35.99 20.74 -1.49
C PRO A 182 -37.44 20.22 -1.56
N TYR A 183 -37.83 19.57 -2.66
CA TYR A 183 -39.10 18.83 -2.76
C TYR A 183 -39.05 17.44 -2.10
N ILE A 184 -37.86 16.95 -1.72
CA ILE A 184 -37.68 15.74 -0.94
C ILE A 184 -37.66 16.15 0.55
N PRO A 185 -38.58 15.64 1.39
CA PRO A 185 -38.54 15.91 2.83
C PRO A 185 -37.29 15.27 3.43
N VAL A 186 -36.38 16.11 3.92
CA VAL A 186 -35.21 15.70 4.71
C VAL A 186 -35.39 16.26 6.11
N ASP A 187 -35.31 15.39 7.11
CA ASP A 187 -35.36 15.78 8.52
C ASP A 187 -34.01 16.34 8.97
N ARG A 188 -32.94 15.55 8.80
CA ARG A 188 -31.58 15.93 9.19
C ARG A 188 -30.51 15.58 8.17
N PHE A 189 -29.46 16.40 8.19
CA PHE A 189 -28.20 16.20 7.48
C PHE A 189 -27.09 15.91 8.48
N LEU A 190 -26.51 14.72 8.41
CA LEU A 190 -25.45 14.25 9.30
C LEU A 190 -24.19 13.94 8.48
N GLU A 191 -23.02 14.08 9.10
CA GLU A 191 -21.73 13.80 8.46
C GLU A 191 -21.05 12.62 9.14
N ALA A 192 -20.57 11.66 8.35
CA ALA A 192 -19.75 10.57 8.87
C ALA A 192 -18.29 11.01 8.96
N GLY A 193 -17.57 10.51 9.97
CA GLY A 193 -16.14 10.63 10.08
C GLY A 193 -15.40 9.79 9.01
N ASN A 194 -14.10 10.05 8.85
CA ASN A 194 -13.23 9.23 7.99
C ASN A 194 -13.08 7.77 8.46
N LEU A 195 -13.53 7.49 9.69
CA LEU A 195 -13.70 6.23 10.39
C LEU A 195 -14.87 6.48 11.35
N PRO A 196 -16.05 5.86 11.19
CA PRO A 196 -17.21 6.19 12.00
C PRO A 196 -16.99 5.77 13.46
N THR A 197 -17.33 6.66 14.38
CA THR A 197 -17.17 6.46 15.82
C THR A 197 -18.50 6.16 16.52
N THR A 198 -18.44 5.57 17.71
CA THR A 198 -19.62 5.34 18.57
C THR A 198 -20.39 6.63 18.87
N LYS A 199 -19.73 7.80 18.88
CA LYS A 199 -20.37 9.11 19.07
C LYS A 199 -21.18 9.56 17.85
N GLU A 200 -20.66 9.33 16.65
CA GLU A 200 -21.37 9.62 15.40
C GLU A 200 -22.56 8.67 15.21
N ALA A 201 -22.38 7.39 15.54
CA ALA A 201 -23.47 6.41 15.52
C ALA A 201 -24.54 6.69 16.59
N GLN A 202 -24.14 7.10 17.81
CA GLN A 202 -25.09 7.53 18.86
C GLN A 202 -25.93 8.72 18.39
N ALA A 203 -25.33 9.76 17.78
CA ALA A 203 -26.09 10.91 17.30
C ALA A 203 -27.14 10.54 16.23
N ILE A 204 -26.85 9.56 15.36
CA ILE A 204 -27.83 9.00 14.41
C ILE A 204 -28.88 8.17 15.15
N ALA A 205 -28.49 7.41 16.18
CA ALA A 205 -29.40 6.60 16.99
C ALA A 205 -30.38 7.46 17.80
N ASP A 206 -29.93 8.57 18.40
CA ASP A 206 -30.74 9.51 19.18
C ASP A 206 -31.83 10.18 18.30
N ASP A 207 -31.47 10.57 17.08
CA ASP A 207 -32.40 11.12 16.09
C ASP A 207 -33.44 10.07 15.65
N VAL A 208 -32.99 8.86 15.32
CA VAL A 208 -33.85 7.73 14.92
C VAL A 208 -34.79 7.29 16.05
N PHE A 209 -34.29 7.28 17.29
CA PHE A 209 -35.05 6.97 18.50
C PHE A 209 -36.12 8.02 18.77
N SER A 210 -35.76 9.31 18.76
CA SER A 210 -36.69 10.39 19.05
C SER A 210 -37.83 10.49 18.04
N LEU A 211 -37.56 10.32 16.74
CA LEU A 211 -38.58 10.30 15.67
C LEU A 211 -39.54 9.10 15.73
N PHE A 212 -39.12 7.98 16.34
CA PHE A 212 -39.96 6.79 16.51
C PHE A 212 -40.80 6.88 17.80
N VAL A 213 -40.20 7.36 18.89
CA VAL A 213 -40.85 7.53 20.20
C VAL A 213 -41.85 8.71 20.20
N SER A 214 -41.66 9.74 19.37
CA SER A 214 -42.64 10.82 19.19
C SER A 214 -43.90 10.42 18.38
N GLU A 215 -43.94 9.19 17.87
CA GLU A 215 -44.96 8.67 16.95
C GLU A 215 -45.03 9.40 15.60
N ASP A 216 -44.02 10.23 15.28
CA ASP A 216 -43.87 10.88 13.97
C ASP A 216 -43.59 9.89 12.84
N VAL A 217 -43.04 8.72 13.16
CA VAL A 217 -42.57 7.72 12.19
C VAL A 217 -42.93 6.32 12.70
N ASP A 218 -43.69 5.56 11.92
CA ASP A 218 -44.13 4.20 12.28
C ASP A 218 -43.12 3.10 11.93
N LYS A 219 -42.14 3.41 11.06
CA LYS A 219 -41.10 2.48 10.59
C LYS A 219 -39.85 3.23 10.16
N VAL A 220 -38.67 2.70 10.48
CA VAL A 220 -37.37 3.23 10.03
C VAL A 220 -36.67 2.20 9.15
N GLU A 221 -36.32 2.59 7.93
CA GLU A 221 -35.58 1.77 6.97
C GLU A 221 -34.18 2.34 6.76
N LEU A 222 -33.15 1.49 6.92
CA LEU A 222 -31.75 1.83 6.77
C LEU A 222 -31.25 1.37 5.38
N LEU A 223 -30.91 2.33 4.53
CA LEU A 223 -30.30 2.12 3.22
C LEU A 223 -28.79 2.34 3.32
N TYR A 224 -28.04 1.24 3.23
CA TYR A 224 -26.57 1.22 3.24
C TYR A 224 -26.04 0.25 2.18
N THR A 225 -24.71 0.13 2.04
CA THR A 225 -24.10 -0.90 1.19
C THR A 225 -23.48 -2.00 2.02
N LYS A 226 -23.98 -3.23 1.85
CA LYS A 226 -23.39 -4.41 2.48
C LYS A 226 -22.07 -4.74 1.78
N PHE A 227 -21.02 -5.05 2.53
CA PHE A 227 -19.72 -5.32 1.93
C PHE A 227 -19.68 -6.73 1.30
N VAL A 228 -20.00 -6.81 0.00
CA VAL A 228 -20.02 -8.11 -0.71
C VAL A 228 -18.61 -8.52 -1.15
N SER A 229 -17.88 -7.63 -1.82
CA SER A 229 -16.49 -7.85 -2.27
C SER A 229 -15.80 -6.54 -2.66
N LEU A 230 -14.54 -6.62 -3.10
CA LEU A 230 -13.80 -5.44 -3.61
C LEU A 230 -14.32 -4.91 -4.97
N VAL A 231 -15.07 -5.71 -5.72
CA VAL A 231 -15.55 -5.38 -7.07
C VAL A 231 -17.06 -5.15 -7.11
N LYS A 232 -17.81 -5.89 -6.28
CA LYS A 232 -19.26 -5.80 -6.13
C LYS A 232 -19.61 -5.25 -4.75
N SER A 233 -20.39 -4.17 -4.71
CA SER A 233 -20.96 -3.57 -3.51
C SER A 233 -22.41 -3.20 -3.82
N ASP A 234 -23.37 -3.86 -3.18
CA ASP A 234 -24.79 -3.71 -3.48
C ASP A 234 -25.47 -2.84 -2.40
N PRO A 235 -26.32 -1.86 -2.78
CA PRO A 235 -27.14 -1.12 -1.83
C PRO A 235 -28.34 -1.97 -1.37
N VAL A 236 -28.46 -2.18 -0.05
CA VAL A 236 -29.49 -3.00 0.60
C VAL A 236 -30.38 -2.10 1.46
N ILE A 237 -31.68 -2.42 1.57
CA ILE A 237 -32.63 -1.74 2.45
C ILE A 237 -33.06 -2.71 3.55
N HIS A 238 -32.70 -2.36 4.77
CA HIS A 238 -32.88 -3.14 6.00
C HIS A 238 -33.91 -2.43 6.90
N THR A 239 -34.82 -3.16 7.55
CA THR A 239 -35.73 -2.56 8.53
C THR A 239 -35.00 -2.41 9.86
N LEU A 240 -34.83 -1.17 10.33
CA LEU A 240 -34.08 -0.85 11.55
C LEU A 240 -35.01 -0.67 12.77
N LEU A 241 -36.18 -0.04 12.59
CA LEU A 241 -37.27 0.02 13.57
C LEU A 241 -38.62 -0.28 12.88
N PRO A 242 -39.60 -0.92 13.55
CA PRO A 242 -39.49 -1.54 14.88
C PRO A 242 -38.49 -2.71 14.89
N LEU A 243 -37.86 -2.94 16.04
CA LEU A 243 -36.99 -4.10 16.24
C LEU A 243 -37.85 -5.37 16.39
N SER A 244 -37.41 -6.47 15.78
CA SER A 244 -37.95 -7.79 16.14
C SER A 244 -37.56 -8.11 17.59
N PRO A 245 -38.48 -8.54 18.47
CA PRO A 245 -38.14 -8.88 19.85
C PRO A 245 -37.10 -10.01 19.94
N LYS A 246 -37.11 -10.92 18.96
CA LYS A 246 -36.12 -12.00 18.82
C LYS A 246 -34.74 -11.53 18.30
N GLY A 247 -34.55 -10.23 18.05
CA GLY A 247 -33.37 -9.67 17.40
C GLY A 247 -33.28 -9.90 15.89
N GLU A 248 -34.17 -10.70 15.28
CA GLU A 248 -34.18 -11.02 13.85
C GLU A 248 -34.10 -9.76 12.95
N ILE A 249 -33.18 -9.78 11.99
CA ILE A 249 -32.85 -8.69 11.07
C ILE A 249 -33.56 -8.90 9.73
N CYS A 250 -34.52 -8.03 9.36
CA CYS A 250 -35.36 -8.24 8.17
C CYS A 250 -35.14 -7.20 7.06
N ASP A 251 -34.74 -7.68 5.88
CA ASP A 251 -34.76 -6.90 4.63
C ASP A 251 -36.21 -6.58 4.21
N VAL A 252 -36.39 -5.51 3.42
CA VAL A 252 -37.71 -5.06 2.91
C VAL A 252 -38.52 -6.15 2.17
N ASN A 253 -37.84 -7.17 1.63
CA ASN A 253 -38.49 -8.30 0.94
C ASN A 253 -39.04 -9.39 1.88
N GLY A 254 -38.99 -9.21 3.21
CA GLY A 254 -39.39 -10.24 4.18
C GLY A 254 -38.38 -11.36 4.36
N VAL A 255 -37.14 -11.19 3.87
CA VAL A 255 -36.03 -12.09 4.16
C VAL A 255 -35.42 -11.66 5.48
N CYS A 256 -35.69 -12.43 6.53
CA CYS A 256 -35.10 -12.22 7.86
C CYS A 256 -33.87 -13.12 8.04
N VAL A 257 -32.83 -12.56 8.65
CA VAL A 257 -31.60 -13.24 9.08
C VAL A 257 -31.60 -13.22 10.60
N ASP A 258 -31.36 -14.38 11.22
CA ASP A 258 -31.20 -14.47 12.68
C ASP A 258 -29.97 -13.64 13.11
N ALA A 259 -30.09 -12.91 14.22
CA ALA A 259 -28.99 -12.10 14.74
C ALA A 259 -27.75 -12.94 15.12
N ALA A 260 -27.93 -14.24 15.39
CA ALA A 260 -26.84 -15.18 15.63
C ALA A 260 -26.09 -15.63 14.34
N GLU A 261 -26.61 -15.34 13.14
CA GLU A 261 -25.98 -15.66 11.85
C GLU A 261 -25.26 -14.46 11.22
N ASP A 262 -23.99 -14.24 11.57
CA ASP A 262 -23.22 -13.10 11.03
C ASP A 262 -22.22 -13.47 9.91
N GLU A 263 -22.14 -12.62 8.90
CA GLU A 263 -21.23 -12.74 7.74
C GLU A 263 -19.86 -12.12 8.05
N LEU A 264 -18.84 -12.96 8.27
CA LEU A 264 -17.46 -12.48 8.38
C LEU A 264 -16.83 -12.27 7.00
N PHE A 265 -16.18 -11.12 6.81
CA PHE A 265 -15.42 -10.78 5.61
C PHE A 265 -13.91 -10.88 5.85
N ARG A 266 -13.21 -11.65 5.00
CA ARG A 266 -11.76 -11.78 5.07
C ARG A 266 -11.09 -11.42 3.75
N LEU A 267 -10.23 -10.40 3.77
CA LEU A 267 -9.30 -10.14 2.67
C LEU A 267 -8.25 -11.26 2.59
N THR A 268 -8.21 -11.94 1.45
CA THR A 268 -7.23 -12.98 1.10
C THR A 268 -6.64 -12.70 -0.28
N THR A 269 -5.50 -13.32 -0.61
CA THR A 269 -4.85 -13.14 -1.92
C THR A 269 -4.99 -14.40 -2.77
N LYS A 270 -5.91 -14.38 -3.74
CA LYS A 270 -6.02 -15.43 -4.77
C LYS A 270 -5.33 -14.98 -6.04
N GLU A 271 -4.44 -15.82 -6.58
CA GLU A 271 -3.76 -15.59 -7.87
C GLU A 271 -3.02 -14.24 -7.99
N GLY A 272 -2.50 -13.74 -6.86
CA GLY A 272 -1.82 -12.42 -6.78
C GLY A 272 -2.77 -11.21 -6.78
N LYS A 273 -4.09 -11.41 -6.82
CA LYS A 273 -5.10 -10.37 -6.65
C LYS A 273 -5.65 -10.38 -5.23
N LEU A 274 -6.03 -9.21 -4.71
CA LEU A 274 -6.81 -9.11 -3.47
C LEU A 274 -8.25 -9.54 -3.75
N THR A 275 -8.74 -10.48 -2.96
CA THR A 275 -10.11 -11.00 -2.99
C THR A 275 -10.72 -10.93 -1.59
N VAL A 276 -12.05 -10.90 -1.51
CA VAL A 276 -12.78 -11.07 -0.25
C VAL A 276 -13.37 -12.47 -0.25
N GLU A 277 -13.11 -13.22 0.81
CA GLU A 277 -13.83 -14.44 1.13
C GLU A 277 -14.85 -14.14 2.23
N ARG A 278 -15.97 -14.86 2.16
CA ARG A 278 -17.11 -14.76 3.07
C ARG A 278 -17.18 -16.05 3.88
N GLU A 279 -17.23 -15.91 5.20
CA GLU A 279 -17.33 -17.01 6.15
C GLU A 279 -18.55 -16.74 7.03
N MET A 280 -19.62 -17.53 6.88
CA MET A 280 -20.77 -17.44 7.80
C MET A 280 -20.33 -18.02 9.14
N VAL A 281 -20.33 -17.19 10.18
CA VAL A 281 -19.99 -17.62 11.54
C VAL A 281 -21.25 -17.51 12.37
N ARG A 282 -21.84 -18.67 12.69
CA ARG A 282 -22.89 -18.78 13.70
C ARG A 282 -22.25 -18.57 15.08
N THR A 283 -22.72 -17.58 15.82
CA THR A 283 -22.36 -17.42 17.23
C THR A 283 -23.16 -18.45 18.02
N PRO A 284 -22.54 -19.40 18.74
CA PRO A 284 -23.28 -20.27 19.63
C PRO A 284 -23.79 -19.45 20.82
N THR A 285 -25.11 -19.40 21.00
CA THR A 285 -25.76 -18.79 22.16
C THR A 285 -25.92 -19.84 23.26
N PRO A 286 -25.06 -19.86 24.30
CA PRO A 286 -25.31 -20.69 25.47
C PRO A 286 -26.49 -20.08 26.25
N SER A 287 -27.47 -20.90 26.63
CA SER A 287 -28.53 -20.44 27.52
C SER A 287 -27.96 -20.03 28.88
N PHE A 288 -28.62 -19.08 29.56
CA PHE A 288 -28.13 -18.57 30.84
C PHE A 288 -28.02 -19.68 31.90
N SER A 289 -27.06 -19.50 32.80
CA SER A 289 -26.89 -20.42 33.93
C SER A 289 -28.14 -20.38 34.83
N PRO A 290 -28.70 -21.52 35.29
CA PRO A 290 -29.90 -21.56 36.15
C PRO A 290 -29.77 -20.85 37.52
N ILE A 291 -28.59 -20.34 37.85
CA ILE A 291 -28.31 -19.53 39.05
C ILE A 291 -28.16 -18.03 38.75
N LEU A 292 -28.39 -17.59 37.51
CA LEU A 292 -28.37 -16.16 37.16
C LEU A 292 -29.53 -15.44 37.85
N GLN A 293 -29.20 -14.33 38.51
CA GLN A 293 -30.16 -13.42 39.15
C GLN A 293 -30.04 -12.06 38.47
N PHE A 294 -31.16 -11.47 38.08
CA PHE A 294 -31.22 -10.10 37.59
C PHE A 294 -31.36 -9.14 38.77
N GLU A 295 -30.64 -8.01 38.73
CA GLU A 295 -30.72 -6.95 39.73
C GLU A 295 -31.89 -5.98 39.44
N GLN A 296 -32.24 -5.81 38.16
CA GLN A 296 -33.37 -5.03 37.68
C GLN A 296 -34.43 -5.94 37.06
N ASP A 297 -35.62 -5.38 36.86
CA ASP A 297 -36.69 -6.06 36.13
C ASP A 297 -36.30 -6.30 34.66
N PRO A 298 -36.59 -7.49 34.06
CA PRO A 298 -36.21 -7.79 32.68
C PRO A 298 -36.70 -6.78 31.62
N VAL A 299 -37.84 -6.12 31.85
CA VAL A 299 -38.36 -5.08 30.96
C VAL A 299 -37.46 -3.85 30.98
N GLN A 300 -36.97 -3.45 32.16
CA GLN A 300 -36.03 -2.34 32.32
C GLN A 300 -34.67 -2.67 31.69
N ILE A 301 -34.25 -3.93 31.75
CA ILE A 301 -33.02 -4.40 31.10
C ILE A 301 -33.18 -4.36 29.57
N LEU A 302 -34.31 -4.78 29.01
CA LEU A 302 -34.58 -4.65 27.57
C LEU A 302 -34.61 -3.19 27.10
N ASP A 303 -35.28 -2.30 27.84
CA ASP A 303 -35.35 -0.87 27.49
C ASP A 303 -33.97 -0.19 27.51
N ALA A 304 -33.04 -0.65 28.37
CA ALA A 304 -31.65 -0.21 28.36
C ALA A 304 -30.80 -0.87 27.24
N LEU A 305 -31.06 -2.12 26.87
CA LEU A 305 -30.28 -2.86 25.87
C LEU A 305 -30.67 -2.54 24.41
N LEU A 306 -31.95 -2.30 24.12
CA LEU A 306 -32.42 -2.09 22.74
C LEU A 306 -31.83 -0.80 22.09
N PRO A 307 -31.64 0.34 22.80
CA PRO A 307 -30.88 1.49 22.29
C PRO A 307 -29.40 1.17 22.01
N LEU A 308 -28.77 0.31 22.83
CA LEU A 308 -27.40 -0.14 22.59
C LEU A 308 -27.33 -1.05 21.35
N TYR A 309 -28.32 -1.90 21.12
CA TYR A 309 -28.44 -2.71 19.91
C TYR A 309 -28.66 -1.85 18.66
N LEU A 310 -29.55 -0.85 18.75
CA LEU A 310 -29.80 0.14 17.69
C LEU A 310 -28.50 0.87 17.29
N ASN A 311 -27.74 1.39 18.26
CA ASN A 311 -26.43 2.02 18.01
C ASN A 311 -25.42 1.02 17.40
N SER A 312 -25.36 -0.21 17.92
CA SER A 312 -24.50 -1.29 17.40
C SER A 312 -24.76 -1.56 15.91
N GLN A 313 -26.04 -1.67 15.50
CA GLN A 313 -26.41 -1.88 14.09
C GLN A 313 -26.11 -0.67 13.21
N ILE A 314 -26.37 0.55 13.69
CA ILE A 314 -26.02 1.79 12.98
C ILE A 314 -24.51 1.89 12.77
N LEU A 315 -23.71 1.67 13.82
CA LEU A 315 -22.25 1.70 13.75
C LEU A 315 -21.71 0.65 12.78
N ARG A 316 -22.23 -0.58 12.82
CA ARG A 316 -21.92 -1.65 11.87
C ARG A 316 -22.20 -1.22 10.43
N ALA A 317 -23.40 -0.72 10.15
CA ALA A 317 -23.80 -0.30 8.80
C ALA A 317 -22.93 0.85 8.28
N LEU A 318 -22.55 1.81 9.13
CA LEU A 318 -21.60 2.87 8.78
C LEU A 318 -20.21 2.30 8.42
N GLN A 319 -19.71 1.32 9.17
CA GLN A 319 -18.41 0.69 8.92
C GLN A 319 -18.40 -0.18 7.65
N GLU A 320 -19.44 -0.98 7.40
CA GLU A 320 -19.60 -1.75 6.14
C GLU A 320 -19.76 -0.83 4.92
N SER A 321 -20.51 0.26 5.07
CA SER A 321 -20.69 1.28 4.04
C SER A 321 -19.37 2.00 3.73
N LEU A 322 -18.58 2.39 4.75
CA LEU A 322 -17.24 2.95 4.55
C LEU A 322 -16.29 1.94 3.88
N ALA A 323 -16.29 0.67 4.29
CA ALA A 323 -15.48 -0.36 3.66
C ALA A 323 -15.82 -0.53 2.17
N SER A 324 -17.11 -0.48 1.83
CA SER A 324 -17.64 -0.52 0.47
C SER A 324 -17.25 0.73 -0.34
N GLU A 325 -17.34 1.95 0.23
CA GLU A 325 -16.92 3.20 -0.43
C GLU A 325 -15.42 3.19 -0.78
N LEU A 326 -14.60 2.72 0.16
CA LEU A 326 -13.15 2.61 0.01
C LEU A 326 -12.77 1.55 -1.02
N ALA A 327 -13.49 0.42 -1.06
CA ALA A 327 -13.28 -0.64 -2.03
C ALA A 327 -13.68 -0.21 -3.45
N ALA A 328 -14.85 0.41 -3.61
CA ALA A 328 -15.30 0.97 -4.87
C ALA A 328 -14.33 2.04 -5.39
N ARG A 329 -13.74 2.85 -4.50
CA ARG A 329 -12.63 3.77 -4.84
C ARG A 329 -11.36 3.02 -5.27
N MET A 330 -10.94 1.99 -4.55
CA MET A 330 -9.76 1.20 -4.93
C MET A 330 -9.89 0.61 -6.34
N THR A 331 -11.06 0.04 -6.65
CA THR A 331 -11.38 -0.52 -7.96
C THR A 331 -11.47 0.55 -9.04
N ALA A 332 -12.13 1.68 -8.77
CA ALA A 332 -12.16 2.82 -9.70
C ALA A 332 -10.75 3.39 -9.98
N MET A 333 -9.87 3.44 -8.97
CA MET A 333 -8.48 3.88 -9.12
C MET A 333 -7.61 2.85 -9.86
N SER A 334 -7.89 1.54 -9.77
CA SER A 334 -7.25 0.57 -10.68
C SER A 334 -7.65 0.86 -12.10
N ASN A 335 -8.96 0.85 -12.41
CA ASN A 335 -9.45 1.05 -13.76
C ASN A 335 -8.94 2.38 -14.37
N ALA A 336 -8.85 3.46 -13.57
CA ALA A 336 -8.25 4.72 -14.00
C ALA A 336 -6.74 4.63 -14.29
N THR A 337 -5.98 3.86 -13.48
CA THR A 337 -4.54 3.59 -13.70
C THR A 337 -4.32 2.76 -14.96
N ASP A 338 -5.11 1.69 -15.12
CA ASP A 338 -5.03 0.75 -16.24
C ASP A 338 -5.39 1.47 -17.57
N ASN A 339 -6.44 2.31 -17.55
CA ASN A 339 -6.80 3.21 -18.65
C ASN A 339 -5.69 4.24 -18.96
N ALA A 340 -5.01 4.78 -17.94
CA ALA A 340 -3.90 5.71 -18.13
C ALA A 340 -2.67 5.04 -18.74
N VAL A 341 -2.40 3.76 -18.40
CA VAL A 341 -1.35 2.95 -19.03
C VAL A 341 -1.63 2.74 -20.52
N GLU A 342 -2.87 2.40 -20.90
CA GLU A 342 -3.25 2.28 -22.30
C GLU A 342 -3.18 3.63 -23.04
N LEU A 343 -3.74 4.71 -22.48
CA LEU A 343 -3.69 6.03 -23.09
C LEU A 343 -2.25 6.50 -23.31
N LYS A 344 -1.36 6.27 -22.34
CA LYS A 344 0.09 6.55 -22.46
C LYS A 344 0.73 5.73 -23.58
N ARG A 345 0.38 4.44 -23.74
CA ARG A 345 0.86 3.57 -24.83
C ARG A 345 0.43 4.14 -26.19
N THR A 346 -0.84 4.48 -26.34
CA THR A 346 -1.40 5.03 -27.57
C THR A 346 -0.79 6.38 -27.94
N LEU A 347 -0.70 7.31 -26.99
CA LEU A 347 -0.02 8.61 -27.21
C LEU A 347 1.46 8.44 -27.57
N SER A 348 2.18 7.49 -26.95
CA SER A 348 3.60 7.23 -27.28
C SER A 348 3.76 6.69 -28.71
N MET A 349 2.84 5.86 -29.20
CA MET A 349 2.84 5.41 -30.60
C MET A 349 2.59 6.57 -31.57
N VAL A 350 1.64 7.46 -31.25
CA VAL A 350 1.34 8.66 -32.06
C VAL A 350 2.55 9.62 -32.08
N TYR A 351 3.16 9.91 -30.93
CA TYR A 351 4.35 10.74 -30.81
C TYR A 351 5.53 10.18 -31.62
N ASN A 352 5.79 8.87 -31.53
CA ASN A 352 6.88 8.26 -32.31
C ASN A 352 6.63 8.33 -33.82
N ARG A 353 5.39 8.07 -34.28
CA ARG A 353 5.01 8.19 -35.69
C ARG A 353 5.14 9.62 -36.21
N GLN A 354 4.66 10.61 -35.46
CA GLN A 354 4.80 12.02 -35.84
C GLN A 354 6.26 12.51 -35.77
N ARG A 355 7.03 12.06 -34.79
CA ARG A 355 8.47 12.37 -34.68
C ARG A 355 9.23 11.84 -35.89
N GLN A 356 8.97 10.59 -36.30
CA GLN A 356 9.55 10.03 -37.52
C GLN A 356 9.14 10.85 -38.75
N ALA A 357 7.85 11.10 -38.95
CA ALA A 357 7.34 11.87 -40.07
C ALA A 357 7.95 13.28 -40.16
N LYS A 358 8.10 13.97 -39.03
CA LYS A 358 8.74 15.28 -38.96
C LYS A 358 10.24 15.20 -39.33
N ILE A 359 10.99 14.27 -38.76
CA ILE A 359 12.42 14.09 -39.09
C ILE A 359 12.61 13.76 -40.57
N THR A 360 11.76 12.91 -41.15
CA THR A 360 11.82 12.63 -42.60
C THR A 360 11.45 13.83 -43.46
N GLY A 361 10.53 14.69 -43.00
CA GLY A 361 10.20 15.96 -43.67
C GLY A 361 11.39 16.92 -43.67
N GLU A 362 11.97 17.20 -42.49
CA GLU A 362 13.14 18.07 -42.34
C GLU A 362 14.34 17.57 -43.18
N ILE A 363 14.59 16.26 -43.24
CA ILE A 363 15.64 15.68 -44.09
C ILE A 363 15.33 15.86 -45.59
N LEU A 364 14.07 15.66 -46.02
CA LEU A 364 13.68 15.84 -47.42
C LEU A 364 13.74 17.31 -47.86
N GLU A 365 13.38 18.25 -46.98
CA GLU A 365 13.50 19.70 -47.23
C GLU A 365 14.98 20.12 -47.36
N ILE A 366 15.87 19.59 -46.50
CA ILE A 366 17.31 19.82 -46.60
C ILE A 366 17.87 19.25 -47.91
N LEU A 367 17.54 17.99 -48.25
CA LEU A 367 18.00 17.36 -49.49
C LEU A 367 17.48 18.07 -50.75
N ALA A 368 16.23 18.55 -50.73
CA ALA A 368 15.67 19.35 -51.81
C ALA A 368 16.40 20.69 -51.99
N SER A 369 16.68 21.41 -50.90
CA SER A 369 17.40 22.70 -50.98
C SER A 369 18.86 22.55 -51.44
N LEU A 370 19.52 21.43 -51.09
CA LEU A 370 20.85 21.07 -51.61
C LEU A 370 20.87 20.66 -53.10
N SER A 371 19.72 20.42 -53.73
CA SER A 371 19.63 19.88 -55.11
C SER A 371 19.42 20.93 -56.21
N LEU A 372 19.39 22.22 -55.86
CA LEU A 372 19.29 23.33 -56.81
C LEU A 372 20.69 23.72 -57.36
N PRO A 373 20.97 23.54 -58.67
CA PRO A 373 22.26 23.91 -59.26
C PRO A 373 22.38 25.42 -59.51
N LEU A 374 23.61 25.94 -59.45
CA LEU A 374 23.91 27.32 -59.87
C LEU A 374 23.66 27.46 -61.38
N PHE A 375 22.80 28.41 -61.76
CA PHE A 375 22.60 28.82 -63.15
C PHE A 375 22.60 30.35 -63.29
N THR A 376 23.79 30.93 -63.46
CA THR A 376 23.96 32.35 -63.81
C THR A 376 25.05 32.52 -64.87
N THR A 377 24.62 32.52 -66.14
CA THR A 377 25.13 33.35 -67.25
C THR A 377 26.64 33.51 -67.46
N THR A 378 27.15 32.97 -68.58
CA THR A 378 28.05 33.69 -69.51
C THR A 378 27.83 33.20 -70.94
N THR A 379 28.05 34.07 -71.93
CA THR A 379 27.82 33.85 -73.36
C THR A 379 29.10 33.79 -74.16
N THR A 380 29.19 32.90 -75.16
CA THR A 380 29.82 33.15 -76.47
C THR A 380 29.34 32.12 -77.50
N ASN A 381 29.37 32.48 -78.79
CA ASN A 381 29.04 31.59 -79.90
C ASN A 381 30.27 30.81 -80.38
N ASP A 382 30.06 29.66 -81.04
CA ASP A 382 30.63 29.37 -82.37
C ASP A 382 29.98 28.10 -82.99
N ALA A 383 29.94 28.04 -84.33
CA ALA A 383 29.40 26.92 -85.12
C ALA A 383 30.01 26.92 -86.54
N PRO A 384 30.18 25.76 -87.21
CA PRO A 384 29.32 25.46 -88.38
C PRO A 384 29.02 23.92 -88.54
N PRO A 385 28.78 23.32 -89.74
CA PRO A 385 27.44 23.04 -90.28
C PRO A 385 27.12 21.52 -90.53
N PRO A 386 25.89 21.13 -90.96
CA PRO A 386 25.37 19.74 -90.93
C PRO A 386 25.46 18.97 -92.27
N PRO A 387 25.04 17.67 -92.32
CA PRO A 387 23.79 17.36 -93.07
C PRO A 387 22.94 16.13 -92.64
N SER A 388 21.68 16.13 -93.12
CA SER A 388 20.81 14.98 -93.52
C SER A 388 20.19 13.99 -92.50
N SER A 389 18.93 13.60 -92.78
CA SER A 389 18.10 12.54 -92.16
C SER A 389 17.88 11.36 -93.13
N PRO A 390 17.37 10.18 -92.70
CA PRO A 390 15.92 9.88 -92.92
C PRO A 390 15.21 8.82 -92.00
N SER A 391 13.86 8.90 -91.96
CA SER A 391 12.77 7.90 -91.80
C SER A 391 12.87 6.56 -90.97
N PRO A 392 11.79 6.14 -90.25
CA PRO A 392 11.63 4.85 -89.55
C PRO A 392 10.66 3.83 -90.22
N PRO A 393 10.56 2.56 -89.74
CA PRO A 393 9.36 1.73 -89.94
C PRO A 393 8.90 0.77 -88.79
N HIS A 394 7.59 0.81 -88.53
CA HIS A 394 6.60 -0.28 -88.26
C HIS A 394 6.67 -1.35 -87.13
N SER A 395 5.48 -1.57 -86.54
CA SER A 395 4.98 -2.75 -85.79
C SER A 395 3.71 -3.32 -86.46
N PRO A 396 3.35 -4.62 -86.26
CA PRO A 396 1.97 -5.02 -85.81
C PRO A 396 1.93 -6.44 -85.11
N PRO A 397 0.76 -7.11 -84.85
CA PRO A 397 -0.45 -6.72 -84.09
C PRO A 397 -1.07 -7.79 -83.12
N LEU A 398 -2.17 -7.40 -82.46
CA LEU A 398 -3.36 -8.07 -81.84
C LEU A 398 -3.68 -9.58 -82.13
N ALA A 399 -4.54 -10.34 -81.40
CA ALA A 399 -5.67 -10.06 -80.46
C ALA A 399 -5.74 -11.12 -79.30
N LEU A 400 -6.83 -11.66 -78.68
CA LEU A 400 -8.33 -11.64 -78.79
C LEU A 400 -9.01 -12.10 -77.43
N ILE A 401 -10.30 -12.50 -77.42
CA ILE A 401 -11.27 -12.72 -76.29
C ILE A 401 -12.22 -13.90 -76.69
N PRO A 402 -12.75 -14.86 -75.85
CA PRO A 402 -13.55 -14.72 -74.60
C PRO A 402 -13.37 -15.82 -73.48
N PRO A 403 -14.17 -15.84 -72.36
CA PRO A 403 -14.03 -16.79 -71.23
C PRO A 403 -15.20 -17.80 -70.99
N LEU A 404 -14.92 -18.91 -70.28
CA LEU A 404 -15.82 -19.85 -69.53
C LEU A 404 -14.91 -20.78 -68.67
N GLY A 405 -15.33 -21.70 -67.77
CA GLY A 405 -16.66 -22.21 -67.40
C GLY A 405 -16.74 -22.71 -65.92
N GLY A 406 -16.60 -24.02 -65.60
CA GLY A 406 -16.82 -24.52 -64.23
C GLY A 406 -16.48 -25.99 -63.85
N ARG A 407 -16.47 -26.22 -62.52
CA ARG A 407 -16.65 -27.46 -61.70
C ARG A 407 -15.68 -28.69 -61.79
N VAL A 408 -14.89 -28.92 -60.71
CA VAL A 408 -14.90 -30.09 -59.73
C VAL A 408 -14.72 -31.55 -60.26
N PRO A 409 -14.06 -32.57 -59.59
CA PRO A 409 -13.46 -32.67 -58.22
C PRO A 409 -12.03 -33.34 -58.06
N LEU A 410 -11.57 -33.41 -56.79
CA LEU A 410 -10.83 -34.51 -56.09
C LEU A 410 -9.27 -34.69 -56.10
N SER A 411 -8.67 -34.31 -54.96
CA SER A 411 -7.71 -35.08 -54.10
C SER A 411 -6.17 -35.05 -54.29
N GLN A 412 -5.49 -35.24 -53.14
CA GLN A 412 -4.08 -35.64 -52.89
C GLN A 412 -2.91 -34.63 -53.06
N LEU A 413 -2.46 -34.00 -51.94
CA LEU A 413 -1.18 -34.28 -51.22
C LEU A 413 -0.64 -33.12 -50.33
N LEU A 414 -0.43 -33.44 -49.04
CA LEU A 414 0.56 -32.97 -48.04
C LEU A 414 1.10 -31.51 -47.99
N PRO A 415 1.04 -30.84 -46.82
CA PRO A 415 1.93 -29.74 -46.41
C PRO A 415 3.19 -30.23 -45.64
N ALA A 416 4.19 -29.34 -45.50
CA ALA A 416 5.55 -29.67 -45.02
C ALA A 416 5.76 -29.59 -43.48
N SER A 417 6.92 -30.11 -43.02
CA SER A 417 7.28 -30.30 -41.61
C SER A 417 8.38 -29.35 -41.07
N PRO A 418 8.41 -29.05 -39.75
CA PRO A 418 9.43 -28.19 -39.11
C PRO A 418 10.69 -28.96 -38.65
N ARG A 419 11.78 -28.22 -38.37
CA ARG A 419 13.09 -28.76 -37.91
C ARG A 419 13.34 -28.59 -36.38
N PRO A 420 14.31 -29.33 -35.78
CA PRO A 420 14.22 -29.79 -34.38
C PRO A 420 15.09 -29.04 -33.34
N PRO A 421 14.86 -29.26 -32.03
CA PRO A 421 15.68 -28.74 -30.92
C PRO A 421 16.93 -29.59 -30.59
N ARG A 422 17.80 -29.09 -29.69
CA ARG A 422 19.00 -29.76 -29.14
C ARG A 422 18.95 -29.93 -27.59
N PRO A 423 19.79 -30.79 -26.97
CA PRO A 423 19.35 -31.64 -25.86
C PRO A 423 19.78 -31.24 -24.44
N ARG A 424 19.23 -31.96 -23.45
CA ARG A 424 19.59 -31.93 -22.02
C ARG A 424 20.87 -32.73 -21.73
N LEU A 425 21.57 -32.37 -20.64
CA LEU A 425 22.69 -33.13 -20.05
C LEU A 425 22.32 -33.75 -18.69
N ARG A 426 22.85 -34.94 -18.38
CA ARG A 426 22.75 -35.63 -17.08
C ARG A 426 24.04 -35.46 -16.27
N ARG A 427 23.96 -35.58 -14.94
CA ARG A 427 25.06 -36.04 -14.02
C ARG A 427 24.44 -36.87 -12.85
N PRO A 428 25.24 -37.59 -12.02
CA PRO A 428 24.91 -38.98 -11.62
C PRO A 428 24.34 -39.20 -10.19
N ARG A 429 24.18 -40.47 -9.81
CA ARG A 429 23.71 -40.99 -8.50
C ARG A 429 24.86 -41.43 -7.58
N GLY A 430 24.57 -41.48 -6.27
CA GLY A 430 25.10 -42.47 -5.32
C GLY A 430 26.00 -41.90 -4.19
N PRO A 431 26.17 -42.63 -3.07
CA PRO A 431 25.58 -43.92 -2.69
C PRO A 431 24.52 -43.81 -1.56
N GLU A 432 23.97 -44.96 -1.14
CA GLU A 432 23.04 -45.10 -0.01
C GLU A 432 23.77 -45.45 1.30
N VAL A 433 23.12 -45.18 2.44
CA VAL A 433 23.33 -45.95 3.69
C VAL A 433 21.95 -46.32 4.22
N THR A 434 21.74 -47.61 4.47
CA THR A 434 20.50 -48.18 5.00
C THR A 434 20.57 -48.34 6.51
N LEU A 435 19.42 -48.28 7.20
CA LEU A 435 19.18 -49.07 8.41
C LEU A 435 17.68 -49.20 8.73
N SER A 436 17.35 -50.34 9.30
CA SER A 436 16.08 -51.06 9.34
C SER A 436 15.03 -50.59 10.34
N SER A 437 13.77 -50.71 9.91
CA SER A 437 12.66 -51.39 10.62
C SER A 437 11.96 -50.82 11.86
N GLN A 438 10.63 -50.70 11.70
CA GLN A 438 9.56 -51.08 12.64
C GLN A 438 9.40 -50.32 13.97
N CYS A 439 8.35 -49.47 14.05
CA CYS A 439 7.22 -49.80 14.92
C CYS A 439 5.89 -49.12 14.52
N LEU A 440 4.82 -49.78 14.92
CA LEU A 440 3.38 -49.66 14.59
C LEU A 440 2.65 -48.31 14.81
N LEU A 441 1.46 -48.23 14.17
CA LEU A 441 0.20 -47.51 14.52
C LEU A 441 -0.14 -46.11 13.93
N SER A 442 -1.37 -46.08 13.39
CA SER A 442 -2.33 -44.96 13.24
C SER A 442 -2.08 -43.82 12.21
N PRO A 443 -3.06 -43.51 11.33
CA PRO A 443 -3.01 -42.34 10.45
C PRO A 443 -3.51 -41.07 11.15
N LEU A 444 -2.81 -39.94 10.96
CA LEU A 444 -3.28 -38.61 11.37
C LEU A 444 -3.31 -37.63 10.19
N SER A 445 -4.32 -36.76 10.21
CA SER A 445 -4.72 -35.86 9.12
C SER A 445 -3.67 -34.79 8.78
N PRO A 446 -3.64 -34.26 7.54
CA PRO A 446 -2.61 -33.31 7.08
C PRO A 446 -2.78 -31.87 7.63
N CYS A 447 -2.67 -31.67 8.94
CA CYS A 447 -2.86 -30.39 9.62
C CYS A 447 -1.57 -29.84 10.29
N SER A 448 -0.45 -29.77 9.56
CA SER A 448 0.86 -29.43 10.17
C SER A 448 1.88 -28.68 9.29
N ARG A 449 1.50 -28.09 8.15
CA ARG A 449 2.48 -27.43 7.23
C ARG A 449 2.27 -25.94 6.88
N LEU A 450 1.35 -25.22 7.51
CA LEU A 450 1.15 -23.76 7.29
C LEU A 450 1.24 -22.87 8.55
N ARG A 451 1.86 -23.35 9.65
CA ARG A 451 2.17 -22.53 10.85
C ARG A 451 3.53 -21.80 10.80
N ALA A 452 4.22 -21.79 9.65
CA ALA A 452 5.65 -21.45 9.56
C ALA A 452 6.00 -19.95 9.40
N LEU A 453 5.04 -19.04 9.20
CA LEU A 453 5.32 -17.63 8.86
C LEU A 453 5.01 -16.59 9.96
N SER A 454 4.40 -16.99 11.09
CA SER A 454 4.04 -16.08 12.19
C SER A 454 5.03 -16.06 13.35
N TRP A 455 6.02 -16.96 13.37
CA TRP A 455 6.94 -17.17 14.49
C TRP A 455 8.06 -16.12 14.68
N PRO A 456 8.62 -15.45 13.65
CA PRO A 456 9.66 -14.44 13.86
C PRO A 456 9.17 -13.23 14.66
N PHE A 457 7.97 -12.73 14.33
CA PHE A 457 7.45 -11.45 14.83
C PHE A 457 7.18 -11.44 16.33
N ARG A 458 6.51 -12.47 16.89
CA ARG A 458 6.19 -12.53 18.32
C ARG A 458 7.42 -12.70 19.23
N ARG A 459 8.55 -13.19 18.69
CA ARG A 459 9.80 -13.36 19.48
C ARG A 459 10.63 -12.07 19.56
N CYS A 460 10.51 -11.16 18.58
CA CYS A 460 11.19 -9.87 18.63
C CYS A 460 10.59 -8.94 19.69
N PHE A 461 9.25 -8.81 19.74
CA PHE A 461 8.55 -8.00 20.73
C PHE A 461 8.89 -8.40 22.18
N ARG A 462 8.58 -9.65 22.57
CA ARG A 462 8.73 -10.14 23.96
C ARG A 462 10.11 -9.98 24.58
N GLN A 463 11.16 -9.89 23.77
CA GLN A 463 12.55 -9.86 24.25
C GLN A 463 13.10 -8.42 24.39
N VAL A 464 12.41 -7.42 23.85
CA VAL A 464 12.74 -5.99 24.04
C VAL A 464 11.70 -5.27 24.92
N GLU A 465 10.47 -5.79 24.99
CA GLU A 465 9.41 -5.33 25.90
C GLU A 465 9.81 -5.41 27.39
N PHE A 466 10.66 -6.36 27.78
CA PHE A 466 10.99 -6.64 29.18
C PHE A 466 12.08 -5.71 29.75
N SER A 467 11.89 -4.39 29.59
CA SER A 467 12.75 -3.38 30.21
C SER A 467 12.56 -3.38 31.73
N HIS A 468 13.52 -3.99 32.43
CA HIS A 468 13.47 -4.21 33.88
C HIS A 468 13.35 -2.91 34.72
N ARG A 469 13.48 -1.71 34.14
CA ARG A 469 13.23 -0.42 34.80
C ARG A 469 11.89 -0.32 35.53
N ARG A 470 10.80 -0.94 35.04
CA ARG A 470 9.52 -0.98 35.77
C ARG A 470 9.45 -2.08 36.85
N ALA A 471 10.22 -3.15 36.71
CA ALA A 471 10.26 -4.25 37.68
C ALA A 471 11.20 -3.96 38.86
N LEU A 472 12.36 -3.35 38.63
CA LEU A 472 13.35 -3.01 39.66
C LEU A 472 12.88 -1.91 40.62
N LEU A 473 11.89 -1.10 40.25
CA LEU A 473 11.21 -0.18 41.15
C LEU A 473 10.13 -0.86 42.03
N ALA A 474 9.72 -2.09 41.69
CA ALA A 474 8.71 -2.87 42.41
C ALA A 474 9.29 -4.06 43.20
N ALA A 475 10.48 -4.55 42.82
CA ALA A 475 11.15 -5.70 43.44
C ALA A 475 12.54 -5.32 43.94
N GLY A 476 12.71 -5.25 45.26
CA GLY A 476 13.98 -4.95 45.95
C GLY A 476 15.03 -6.07 45.88
N ALA A 477 15.45 -6.45 44.67
CA ALA A 477 16.38 -7.56 44.43
C ALA A 477 17.85 -7.08 44.35
N LYS A 478 18.70 -7.63 45.21
CA LYS A 478 20.11 -7.23 45.38
C LYS A 478 21.06 -7.79 44.30
N ASN A 479 20.99 -7.31 43.06
CA ASN A 479 22.00 -7.62 42.01
C ASN A 479 22.64 -6.33 41.47
N GLN A 480 23.82 -5.97 41.99
CA GLN A 480 24.45 -4.66 41.80
C GLN A 480 24.93 -4.33 40.37
N CYS A 481 25.03 -5.30 39.46
CA CYS A 481 25.55 -5.06 38.11
C CYS A 481 24.47 -4.66 37.09
N LEU A 482 23.20 -5.08 37.29
CA LEU A 482 22.17 -4.97 36.27
C LEU A 482 21.76 -3.50 36.02
N THR A 483 22.08 -3.01 34.81
CA THR A 483 21.78 -1.64 34.36
C THR A 483 20.35 -1.50 33.86
N GLY A 484 19.69 -2.61 33.53
CA GLY A 484 18.39 -2.63 32.86
C GLY A 484 18.47 -2.49 31.34
N ASN A 485 19.68 -2.47 30.77
CA ASN A 485 19.96 -2.60 29.35
C ASN A 485 20.32 -4.08 29.04
N PRO A 486 19.45 -4.87 28.41
CA PRO A 486 19.67 -6.30 28.20
C PRO A 486 20.84 -6.63 27.26
N ILE A 487 21.31 -5.67 26.45
CA ILE A 487 22.52 -5.85 25.63
C ILE A 487 23.75 -5.84 26.55
N ASP A 488 23.91 -4.78 27.34
CA ASP A 488 25.05 -4.59 28.23
C ASP A 488 25.06 -5.60 29.37
N ASP A 489 23.91 -5.86 29.99
CA ASP A 489 23.80 -6.80 31.09
C ASP A 489 24.22 -8.23 30.66
N CYS A 490 24.12 -8.59 29.38
CA CYS A 490 24.51 -9.90 28.83
C CYS A 490 26.04 -10.14 28.75
N TRP A 491 26.84 -9.08 28.51
CA TRP A 491 28.31 -9.19 28.37
C TRP A 491 29.12 -8.45 29.45
N ARG A 492 28.54 -7.44 30.11
CA ARG A 492 29.17 -6.72 31.24
C ARG A 492 28.89 -7.41 32.58
N CYS A 493 27.75 -8.07 32.73
CA CYS A 493 27.36 -8.79 33.95
C CYS A 493 27.42 -10.32 33.80
N SER A 494 28.26 -10.81 32.88
CA SER A 494 28.47 -12.25 32.62
C SER A 494 29.16 -13.03 33.76
N GLY A 495 29.83 -12.33 34.68
CA GLY A 495 30.77 -12.92 35.64
C GLY A 495 32.17 -13.19 35.08
N SER A 496 32.45 -12.82 33.82
CA SER A 496 33.76 -12.93 33.17
C SER A 496 34.30 -11.56 32.77
N ASP A 497 35.63 -11.35 32.79
CA ASP A 497 36.23 -10.17 32.17
C ASP A 497 36.08 -10.26 30.65
N TRP A 498 35.45 -9.27 30.03
CA TRP A 498 35.27 -9.15 28.58
C TRP A 498 36.59 -9.16 27.81
N ARG A 499 37.74 -8.89 28.46
CA ARG A 499 39.07 -9.04 27.85
C ARG A 499 39.43 -10.50 27.57
N GLN A 500 38.99 -11.42 28.44
CA GLN A 500 39.24 -12.85 28.33
C GLN A 500 38.23 -13.51 27.37
N ASP A 501 37.00 -13.01 27.35
CA ASP A 501 35.91 -13.49 26.48
C ASP A 501 35.35 -12.34 25.61
N ARG A 502 36.19 -11.81 24.71
CA ARG A 502 35.80 -10.72 23.80
C ARG A 502 34.63 -11.11 22.89
N GLN A 503 34.63 -12.36 22.41
CA GLN A 503 33.74 -12.81 21.35
C GLN A 503 32.29 -13.07 21.81
N ARG A 504 32.06 -13.25 23.12
CA ARG A 504 30.72 -13.30 23.74
C ARG A 504 29.82 -12.13 23.39
N LEU A 505 30.38 -10.95 23.08
CA LEU A 505 29.60 -9.79 22.63
C LEU A 505 28.62 -10.16 21.51
N ALA A 506 29.04 -11.02 20.56
CA ALA A 506 28.23 -11.46 19.43
C ALA A 506 27.01 -12.34 19.81
N ASP A 507 26.91 -12.82 21.05
CA ASP A 507 25.71 -13.52 21.56
C ASP A 507 24.69 -12.57 22.21
N CYS A 508 25.05 -11.30 22.44
CA CYS A 508 24.24 -10.31 23.15
C CYS A 508 23.45 -9.36 22.24
N GLY A 509 23.49 -9.57 20.92
CA GLY A 509 22.70 -8.81 19.96
C GLY A 509 21.19 -9.01 20.17
N ILE A 510 20.41 -7.95 19.98
CA ILE A 510 18.93 -7.98 20.06
C ILE A 510 18.27 -7.43 18.80
N GLY A 511 16.94 -7.51 18.71
CA GLY A 511 16.16 -6.95 17.61
C GLY A 511 16.36 -7.70 16.29
N PHE A 512 16.30 -6.99 15.16
CA PHE A 512 16.49 -7.58 13.84
C PHE A 512 17.95 -7.95 13.53
N GLY A 513 18.91 -7.29 14.18
CA GLY A 513 20.34 -7.62 14.19
C GLY A 513 20.77 -8.60 15.29
N ARG A 514 19.86 -9.35 15.94
CA ARG A 514 20.24 -10.31 16.99
C ARG A 514 21.10 -11.48 16.45
N ASP A 515 20.85 -11.90 15.22
CA ASP A 515 21.43 -13.12 14.64
C ASP A 515 22.77 -12.81 13.93
N VAL A 516 23.51 -11.79 14.40
CA VAL A 516 24.72 -11.21 13.79
C VAL A 516 25.97 -11.76 14.49
N LEU A 517 26.76 -12.57 13.78
CA LEU A 517 27.94 -13.22 14.36
C LEU A 517 29.22 -12.38 14.30
N GLY A 518 29.28 -11.35 13.45
CA GLY A 518 30.52 -10.62 13.18
C GLY A 518 31.66 -11.56 12.80
N GLY A 519 32.81 -11.39 13.43
CA GLY A 519 33.98 -12.27 13.33
C GLY A 519 34.03 -13.43 14.33
N LYS A 520 32.92 -13.79 15.01
CA LYS A 520 32.91 -14.85 16.03
C LYS A 520 33.40 -16.20 15.46
N GLY A 521 34.23 -16.90 16.21
CA GLY A 521 34.89 -18.15 15.80
C GLY A 521 36.09 -17.94 14.87
N GLY A 522 36.35 -16.72 14.42
CA GLY A 522 37.57 -16.34 13.72
C GLY A 522 38.73 -16.00 14.66
N PRO A 523 39.98 -15.97 14.17
CA PRO A 523 41.12 -15.50 14.93
C PRO A 523 41.00 -14.01 15.25
N ILE A 524 41.72 -13.59 16.31
CA ILE A 524 41.86 -12.17 16.66
C ILE A 524 42.95 -11.56 15.77
N TYR A 525 42.61 -10.44 15.14
CA TYR A 525 43.55 -9.57 14.44
C TYR A 525 43.79 -8.32 15.27
N VAL A 526 45.02 -7.83 15.31
CA VAL A 526 45.39 -6.63 16.10
C VAL A 526 45.94 -5.56 15.16
N VAL A 527 45.26 -4.41 15.12
CA VAL A 527 45.74 -3.20 14.44
C VAL A 527 46.84 -2.58 15.29
N THR A 528 48.00 -2.36 14.67
CA THR A 528 49.22 -1.80 15.27
C THR A 528 49.68 -0.53 14.58
N ASP A 529 49.39 -0.39 13.27
CA ASP A 529 49.63 0.81 12.46
C ASP A 529 48.29 1.49 12.10
N PRO A 530 48.09 2.78 12.46
CA PRO A 530 46.93 3.54 12.04
C PRO A 530 47.03 4.09 10.60
N SER A 531 48.12 3.86 9.87
CA SER A 531 48.32 4.43 8.52
C SER A 531 47.54 3.71 7.41
N ASP A 532 47.06 4.48 6.44
CA ASP A 532 46.23 4.01 5.31
C ASP A 532 46.85 4.40 3.96
N ARG A 533 48.15 4.12 3.80
CA ARG A 533 48.98 4.71 2.72
C ARG A 533 48.64 4.24 1.30
N ASP A 534 48.19 2.99 1.16
CA ASP A 534 47.82 2.39 -0.12
C ASP A 534 46.45 1.68 0.02
N PRO A 535 45.36 2.30 -0.49
CA PRO A 535 44.02 1.72 -0.52
C PRO A 535 43.89 0.45 -1.38
N VAL A 536 44.85 0.19 -2.28
CA VAL A 536 44.92 -1.01 -3.12
C VAL A 536 45.79 -2.09 -2.48
N ASN A 537 46.86 -1.75 -1.74
CA ASN A 537 47.77 -2.74 -1.13
C ASN A 537 48.06 -2.42 0.35
N PRO A 538 47.05 -2.53 1.24
CA PRO A 538 47.22 -2.21 2.65
C PRO A 538 48.24 -3.13 3.33
N ALA A 539 49.08 -2.57 4.20
CA ALA A 539 50.10 -3.33 4.92
C ALA A 539 49.50 -4.17 6.07
N PRO A 540 50.03 -5.38 6.36
CA PRO A 540 49.70 -6.09 7.58
C PRO A 540 49.99 -5.23 8.83
N GLY A 541 49.08 -5.24 9.80
CA GLY A 541 49.07 -4.34 10.96
C GLY A 541 48.12 -3.15 10.81
N THR A 542 47.62 -2.86 9.60
CA THR A 542 46.64 -1.77 9.35
C THR A 542 45.19 -2.24 9.47
N LEU A 543 44.28 -1.31 9.80
CA LEU A 543 42.84 -1.60 9.83
C LEU A 543 42.31 -2.07 8.46
N ARG A 544 42.73 -1.44 7.35
CA ARG A 544 42.28 -1.83 6.00
C ARG A 544 42.69 -3.26 5.66
N TYR A 545 43.91 -3.70 6.00
CA TYR A 545 44.32 -5.08 5.77
C TYR A 545 43.43 -6.07 6.51
N GLY A 546 43.10 -5.82 7.79
CA GLY A 546 42.20 -6.69 8.55
C GLY A 546 40.77 -6.72 7.99
N ALA A 547 40.22 -5.55 7.66
CA ALA A 547 38.83 -5.40 7.21
C ALA A 547 38.49 -6.18 5.93
N ILE A 548 39.43 -6.26 4.98
CA ILE A 548 39.19 -6.91 3.68
C ILE A 548 39.29 -8.45 3.70
N GLN A 549 39.90 -9.06 4.73
CA GLN A 549 40.24 -10.49 4.71
C GLN A 549 39.03 -11.42 4.48
N GLU A 550 39.28 -12.60 3.93
CA GLU A 550 38.26 -13.65 3.79
C GLU A 550 38.07 -14.43 5.10
N GLY A 551 36.86 -14.97 5.32
CA GLY A 551 36.49 -15.68 6.55
C GLY A 551 36.22 -14.78 7.77
N PRO A 552 35.84 -15.37 8.92
CA PRO A 552 35.58 -14.63 10.15
C PRO A 552 36.87 -14.03 10.74
N LEU A 553 36.83 -12.76 11.15
CA LEU A 553 37.97 -12.08 11.80
C LEU A 553 37.51 -11.10 12.88
N TRP A 554 38.10 -11.21 14.08
CA TRP A 554 37.81 -10.30 15.20
C TRP A 554 38.92 -9.25 15.33
N ILE A 555 38.70 -8.07 14.76
CA ILE A 555 39.66 -6.96 14.70
C ILE A 555 39.62 -6.20 16.02
N THR A 556 40.80 -6.03 16.63
CA THR A 556 41.04 -5.26 17.86
C THR A 556 42.23 -4.31 17.65
N PHE A 557 42.52 -3.46 18.63
CA PHE A 557 43.52 -2.38 18.49
C PHE A 557 44.55 -2.48 19.62
N ALA A 558 45.84 -2.33 19.30
CA ALA A 558 46.94 -2.52 20.27
C ALA A 558 47.09 -1.37 21.28
N ARG A 559 46.55 -0.19 20.97
CA ARG A 559 46.68 1.08 21.69
C ARG A 559 45.66 2.09 21.15
N ASP A 560 45.46 3.18 21.88
CA ASP A 560 44.74 4.36 21.42
C ASP A 560 45.31 4.86 20.08
N MET A 561 44.44 5.20 19.12
CA MET A 561 44.88 5.67 17.81
C MET A 561 43.79 6.43 17.03
N THR A 562 44.25 7.41 16.25
CA THR A 562 43.44 8.11 15.25
C THR A 562 43.83 7.63 13.85
N ILE A 563 42.88 7.00 13.16
CA ILE A 563 43.01 6.45 11.82
C ILE A 563 42.39 7.43 10.84
N ARG A 564 43.23 8.08 10.03
CA ARG A 564 42.80 8.85 8.87
C ARG A 564 42.81 7.92 7.65
N LEU A 565 41.64 7.46 7.22
CA LEU A 565 41.51 6.72 5.97
C LEU A 565 41.63 7.71 4.80
N ASN A 566 42.40 7.35 3.78
CA ASN A 566 42.50 8.16 2.57
C ASN A 566 41.32 7.90 1.62
N GLU A 567 40.80 6.67 1.62
CA GLU A 567 39.70 6.20 0.77
C GLU A 567 38.69 5.38 1.59
N GLU A 568 37.47 5.17 1.06
CA GLU A 568 36.43 4.38 1.76
C GLU A 568 36.95 3.04 2.31
N LEU A 569 36.70 2.75 3.58
CA LEU A 569 37.04 1.45 4.17
C LEU A 569 35.95 0.43 3.84
N LEU A 570 36.17 -0.30 2.74
CA LEU A 570 35.36 -1.46 2.38
C LEU A 570 35.66 -2.63 3.34
N VAL A 571 34.66 -3.01 4.14
CA VAL A 571 34.76 -4.11 5.10
C VAL A 571 34.11 -5.37 4.50
N ASN A 572 34.82 -6.49 4.48
CA ASN A 572 34.32 -7.76 3.96
C ASN A 572 33.33 -8.42 4.95
N SER A 573 32.62 -9.46 4.53
CA SER A 573 31.69 -10.21 5.39
C SER A 573 32.41 -10.89 6.56
N PHE A 574 31.65 -11.22 7.62
CA PHE A 574 32.14 -11.88 8.84
C PHE A 574 33.28 -11.12 9.53
N LYS A 575 33.01 -9.88 9.95
CA LYS A 575 33.98 -9.03 10.65
C LYS A 575 33.40 -8.47 11.94
N THR A 576 34.21 -8.42 12.97
CA THR A 576 33.98 -7.53 14.11
C THR A 576 35.09 -6.50 14.13
N ILE A 577 34.75 -5.21 14.24
CA ILE A 577 35.68 -4.14 14.62
C ILE A 577 35.35 -3.82 16.08
N ASP A 578 36.23 -4.24 17.00
CA ASP A 578 36.06 -4.15 18.46
C ASP A 578 37.10 -3.20 19.07
N GLY A 579 36.70 -1.94 19.27
CA GLY A 579 37.55 -0.92 19.87
C GLY A 579 37.76 -1.06 21.38
N ARG A 580 37.08 -1.99 22.09
CA ARG A 580 37.18 -2.07 23.56
C ARG A 580 38.62 -2.29 24.01
N GLY A 581 39.08 -1.44 24.92
CA GLY A 581 40.45 -1.45 25.45
C GLY A 581 41.41 -0.46 24.79
N ALA A 582 40.94 0.31 23.80
CA ALA A 582 41.65 1.44 23.22
C ALA A 582 40.66 2.57 22.91
N VAL A 583 41.14 3.81 22.88
CA VAL A 583 40.41 4.97 22.34
C VAL A 583 40.70 5.04 20.84
N VAL A 584 39.74 4.60 20.03
CA VAL A 584 39.89 4.46 18.57
C VAL A 584 39.03 5.49 17.85
N HIS A 585 39.68 6.39 17.12
CA HIS A 585 39.05 7.37 16.25
C HIS A 585 39.27 7.01 14.79
N ILE A 586 38.21 7.00 13.97
CA ILE A 586 38.27 6.98 12.51
C ILE A 586 37.79 8.35 12.05
N ALA A 587 38.72 9.20 11.57
CA ALA A 587 38.43 10.63 11.48
C ALA A 587 39.25 11.43 10.46
N GLY A 588 38.66 12.53 10.00
CA GLY A 588 39.29 13.57 9.17
C GLY A 588 39.52 13.20 7.71
N GLY A 589 39.13 12.00 7.28
CA GLY A 589 39.28 11.46 5.94
C GLY A 589 38.03 10.70 5.53
N ALA A 590 38.19 9.65 4.72
CA ALA A 590 37.09 8.73 4.44
C ALA A 590 36.68 7.93 5.70
N CYS A 591 35.53 7.26 5.65
CA CYS A 591 35.02 6.42 6.72
C CYS A 591 34.52 5.05 6.20
N ILE A 592 33.52 4.41 6.83
CA ILE A 592 33.26 2.97 6.66
C ILE A 592 32.14 2.69 5.64
N THR A 593 32.41 1.82 4.66
CA THR A 593 31.42 1.42 3.64
C THR A 593 31.19 -0.10 3.64
N LEU A 594 29.97 -0.51 3.97
CA LEU A 594 29.52 -1.91 4.05
C LEU A 594 28.68 -2.30 2.82
N GLN A 595 29.35 -2.57 1.70
CA GLN A 595 28.68 -2.83 0.41
C GLN A 595 28.50 -4.33 0.11
N TYR A 596 27.24 -4.77 -0.02
CA TYR A 596 26.79 -6.13 -0.35
C TYR A 596 27.31 -7.27 0.56
N VAL A 597 27.71 -6.92 1.79
CA VAL A 597 28.32 -7.82 2.78
C VAL A 597 27.35 -8.23 3.90
N SER A 598 27.74 -9.22 4.70
CA SER A 598 26.93 -9.68 5.82
C SER A 598 27.70 -10.16 7.05
N ASN A 599 26.99 -10.19 8.19
CA ASN A 599 27.54 -10.54 9.51
C ASN A 599 28.69 -9.60 9.89
N ILE A 600 28.38 -8.34 10.12
CA ILE A 600 29.36 -7.32 10.53
C ILE A 600 28.92 -6.68 11.85
N ILE A 601 29.87 -6.59 12.79
CA ILE A 601 29.73 -5.87 14.06
C ILE A 601 30.74 -4.71 14.04
N ILE A 602 30.29 -3.49 14.29
CA ILE A 602 31.14 -2.32 14.55
C ILE A 602 30.84 -1.89 15.98
N HIS A 603 31.83 -1.97 16.87
CA HIS A 603 31.63 -1.81 18.30
C HIS A 603 32.71 -0.95 18.99
N ASN A 604 32.27 0.02 19.81
CA ASN A 604 33.13 0.88 20.63
C ASN A 604 34.18 1.67 19.81
N VAL A 605 33.75 2.37 18.76
CA VAL A 605 34.62 3.22 17.90
C VAL A 605 34.05 4.63 17.80
N HIS A 606 34.93 5.64 17.77
CA HIS A 606 34.57 7.03 17.50
C HIS A 606 34.73 7.31 15.99
N ILE A 607 33.69 7.81 15.33
CA ILE A 607 33.67 8.08 13.88
C ILE A 607 33.21 9.52 13.67
N HIS A 608 34.09 10.41 13.20
CA HIS A 608 33.75 11.83 13.08
C HIS A 608 34.63 12.58 12.08
N HIS A 609 34.14 13.73 11.59
CA HIS A 609 34.86 14.52 10.58
C HIS A 609 35.15 13.69 9.31
N CYS A 610 34.22 12.80 8.95
CA CYS A 610 34.25 12.05 7.70
C CYS A 610 34.01 13.01 6.54
N VAL A 611 34.78 12.85 5.45
CA VAL A 611 34.75 13.72 4.26
C VAL A 611 34.67 12.90 2.97
N PRO A 612 34.11 13.47 1.88
CA PRO A 612 34.12 12.86 0.56
C PRO A 612 35.53 12.44 0.10
N ALA A 613 35.66 11.18 -0.30
CA ALA A 613 36.87 10.59 -0.88
C ALA A 613 36.51 9.69 -2.06
N GLY A 614 37.46 9.34 -2.92
CA GLY A 614 37.22 8.55 -4.13
C GLY A 614 37.98 9.11 -5.33
N GLU A 615 37.57 8.69 -6.53
CA GLU A 615 38.35 8.86 -7.78
C GLU A 615 39.69 8.10 -7.71
N ALA A 616 39.67 6.95 -7.03
CA ALA A 616 40.79 6.07 -6.78
C ALA A 616 40.38 4.58 -6.93
N ASN A 617 41.37 3.70 -7.05
CA ASN A 617 41.15 2.26 -6.90
C ASN A 617 41.19 1.88 -5.42
N VAL A 618 40.22 1.08 -4.97
CA VAL A 618 40.10 0.66 -3.56
C VAL A 618 39.90 -0.85 -3.48
N ARG A 619 40.64 -1.51 -2.58
CA ARG A 619 40.52 -2.97 -2.34
C ARG A 619 39.32 -3.31 -1.46
N SER A 620 38.57 -4.34 -1.85
CA SER A 620 37.42 -4.88 -1.11
C SER A 620 37.63 -6.31 -0.57
N SER A 621 38.53 -7.08 -1.19
CA SER A 621 38.96 -8.42 -0.73
C SER A 621 40.42 -8.67 -1.11
N PRO A 622 41.08 -9.74 -0.62
CA PRO A 622 42.44 -10.09 -1.04
C PRO A 622 42.54 -10.32 -2.56
N THR A 623 41.43 -10.72 -3.17
CA THR A 623 41.30 -11.05 -4.60
C THR A 623 40.73 -9.93 -5.48
N HIS A 624 40.06 -8.92 -4.92
CA HIS A 624 39.34 -7.89 -5.68
C HIS A 624 39.58 -6.45 -5.18
N TYR A 625 39.89 -5.57 -6.13
CA TYR A 625 39.85 -4.11 -5.99
C TYR A 625 39.15 -3.51 -7.21
N GLY A 626 38.66 -2.28 -7.10
CA GLY A 626 38.03 -1.59 -8.23
C GLY A 626 37.96 -0.08 -8.05
N TRP A 627 37.62 0.62 -9.12
CA TRP A 627 37.48 2.08 -9.13
C TRP A 627 36.28 2.53 -8.28
N ARG A 628 36.49 3.51 -7.41
CA ARG A 628 35.45 4.19 -6.65
C ARG A 628 35.23 5.59 -7.20
N THR A 629 33.98 5.94 -7.47
CA THR A 629 33.58 7.34 -7.57
C THR A 629 33.66 8.00 -6.20
N ARG A 630 33.70 9.34 -6.17
CA ARG A 630 33.60 10.12 -4.94
C ARG A 630 32.39 9.70 -4.09
N SER A 631 32.61 9.47 -2.80
CA SER A 631 31.60 9.19 -1.79
C SER A 631 31.01 10.48 -1.21
N ASP A 632 29.84 10.37 -0.58
CA ASP A 632 29.12 11.51 0.00
C ASP A 632 29.73 11.98 1.34
N GLY A 633 30.49 11.11 2.02
CA GLY A 633 31.24 11.44 3.24
C GLY A 633 30.57 11.03 4.56
N ASP A 634 29.73 9.99 4.53
CA ASP A 634 29.07 9.43 5.72
C ASP A 634 30.04 8.89 6.78
N GLY A 635 29.55 8.71 8.01
CA GLY A 635 30.20 7.89 9.03
C GLY A 635 30.21 6.39 8.71
N ILE A 636 29.03 5.80 8.46
CA ILE A 636 28.86 4.39 8.09
C ILE A 636 27.79 4.26 6.99
N SER A 637 28.22 4.00 5.74
CA SER A 637 27.31 3.70 4.62
C SER A 637 27.07 2.18 4.52
N ILE A 638 25.82 1.74 4.43
CA ILE A 638 25.41 0.33 4.38
C ILE A 638 24.58 0.09 3.12
N TYR A 639 25.16 -0.59 2.13
CA TYR A 639 24.62 -0.66 0.77
C TYR A 639 24.28 -2.10 0.38
N GLY A 640 23.01 -2.48 0.48
CA GLY A 640 22.56 -3.87 0.33
C GLY A 640 23.07 -4.85 1.42
N GLY A 641 23.52 -4.32 2.56
CA GLY A 641 24.10 -5.09 3.66
C GLY A 641 23.06 -5.88 4.47
N ARG A 642 23.44 -7.06 4.99
CA ARG A 642 22.53 -7.91 5.76
C ARG A 642 23.16 -8.39 7.05
N LYS A 643 22.40 -8.51 8.15
CA LYS A 643 22.96 -8.90 9.46
C LYS A 643 24.11 -7.97 9.86
N ILE A 644 23.78 -6.72 10.17
CA ILE A 644 24.73 -5.69 10.60
C ILE A 644 24.37 -5.22 12.01
N TRP A 645 25.37 -4.99 12.86
CA TRP A 645 25.18 -4.44 14.20
C TRP A 645 26.18 -3.31 14.45
N VAL A 646 25.68 -2.11 14.80
CA VAL A 646 26.48 -0.94 15.17
C VAL A 646 26.20 -0.60 16.63
N ASP A 647 27.21 -0.68 17.48
CA ASP A 647 27.03 -0.76 18.95
C ASP A 647 28.06 0.06 19.75
N HIS A 648 27.64 0.81 20.78
CA HIS A 648 28.54 1.66 21.61
C HIS A 648 29.46 2.60 20.82
N CYS A 649 29.14 2.94 19.56
CA CYS A 649 29.94 3.86 18.76
C CYS A 649 29.52 5.32 19.03
N ALA A 650 30.45 6.25 18.83
CA ALA A 650 30.20 7.68 18.96
C ALA A 650 30.36 8.35 17.59
N LEU A 651 29.30 9.01 17.09
CA LEU A 651 29.27 9.59 15.75
C LEU A 651 28.88 11.08 15.78
N SER A 652 29.63 11.91 15.05
CA SER A 652 29.41 13.37 14.96
C SER A 652 30.13 14.01 13.77
N TYR A 653 29.74 15.23 13.37
CA TYR A 653 30.48 16.06 12.41
C TYR A 653 30.87 15.39 11.07
N CYS A 654 30.11 14.43 10.53
CA CYS A 654 30.35 13.91 9.17
C CYS A 654 29.84 14.90 8.10
N ALA A 655 30.26 14.72 6.85
CA ALA A 655 29.95 15.66 5.76
C ALA A 655 28.54 15.53 5.18
N ASP A 656 27.98 14.32 5.07
CA ASP A 656 26.58 14.09 4.67
C ASP A 656 25.78 13.43 5.82
N GLY A 657 25.76 12.09 5.96
CA GLY A 657 25.09 11.39 7.08
C GLY A 657 26.01 10.84 8.18
N LEU A 658 25.46 10.39 9.33
CA LEU A 658 26.23 9.58 10.31
C LEU A 658 26.10 8.07 10.03
N ILE A 659 24.87 7.57 9.80
CA ILE A 659 24.62 6.18 9.40
C ILE A 659 23.54 6.10 8.32
N ASP A 660 23.93 5.68 7.13
CA ASP A 660 23.04 5.55 5.97
C ASP A 660 22.87 4.09 5.57
N ALA A 661 21.63 3.57 5.52
CA ALA A 661 21.36 2.17 5.19
C ALA A 661 20.33 2.04 4.08
N VAL A 662 20.75 1.48 2.93
CA VAL A 662 20.03 1.64 1.65
C VAL A 662 20.07 0.36 0.80
N MET A 663 19.39 0.36 -0.36
CA MET A 663 19.47 -0.70 -1.39
C MET A 663 19.07 -2.10 -0.90
N GLY A 664 17.97 -2.20 -0.14
CA GLY A 664 17.45 -3.46 0.37
C GLY A 664 18.24 -4.04 1.54
N SER A 665 19.03 -3.22 2.23
CA SER A 665 19.70 -3.60 3.47
C SER A 665 18.69 -4.02 4.54
N THR A 666 18.96 -5.06 5.32
CA THR A 666 17.98 -5.60 6.30
C THR A 666 18.59 -6.51 7.36
N GLY A 667 17.90 -6.67 8.49
CA GLY A 667 18.41 -7.39 9.65
C GLY A 667 19.50 -6.59 10.36
N ILE A 668 19.20 -5.33 10.67
CA ILE A 668 20.16 -4.39 11.28
C ILE A 668 19.73 -4.07 12.71
N THR A 669 20.70 -3.96 13.62
CA THR A 669 20.51 -3.31 14.93
C THR A 669 21.51 -2.16 15.08
N ILE A 670 21.04 -1.01 15.56
CA ILE A 670 21.83 0.16 15.90
C ILE A 670 21.54 0.44 17.37
N SER A 671 22.51 0.19 18.26
CA SER A 671 22.28 0.23 19.71
C SER A 671 23.37 0.90 20.54
N ASN A 672 22.99 1.47 21.69
CA ASN A 672 23.93 2.06 22.66
C ASN A 672 24.83 3.19 22.10
N ASN A 673 24.59 3.68 20.89
CA ASN A 673 25.45 4.67 20.24
C ASN A 673 25.16 6.07 20.78
N TYR A 674 26.17 6.94 20.71
CA TYR A 674 26.04 8.36 20.98
C TYR A 674 26.12 9.16 19.68
N PHE A 675 25.10 9.95 19.39
CA PHE A 675 25.05 10.85 18.24
C PHE A 675 25.05 12.30 18.74
N SER A 676 25.81 13.20 18.10
CA SER A 676 25.80 14.64 18.42
C SER A 676 26.33 15.49 17.26
N HIS A 677 26.10 16.82 17.30
CA HIS A 677 26.71 17.83 16.42
C HIS A 677 26.64 17.49 14.92
N HIS A 678 25.43 17.36 14.38
CA HIS A 678 25.21 16.96 13.00
C HIS A 678 23.75 17.19 12.53
N ASP A 679 23.55 17.47 11.23
CA ASP A 679 22.22 17.70 10.66
C ASP A 679 21.50 16.37 10.35
N GLU A 680 22.07 15.57 9.45
CA GLU A 680 21.35 14.52 8.73
C GLU A 680 21.55 13.10 9.32
N VAL A 681 21.38 12.97 10.64
CA VAL A 681 21.85 11.84 11.48
C VAL A 681 21.76 10.43 10.86
N MET A 682 20.59 9.96 10.44
CA MET A 682 20.42 8.58 9.97
C MET A 682 19.34 8.43 8.92
N LEU A 683 19.70 8.04 7.69
CA LEU A 683 18.75 7.74 6.61
C LEU A 683 18.62 6.23 6.40
N LEU A 684 17.37 5.74 6.43
CA LEU A 684 17.08 4.32 6.25
C LEU A 684 16.18 4.14 5.02
N GLY A 685 16.79 3.76 3.89
CA GLY A 685 16.23 3.69 2.54
C GLY A 685 16.41 4.99 1.76
N HIS A 686 16.99 4.95 0.56
CA HIS A 686 17.41 6.16 -0.18
C HIS A 686 16.33 6.80 -1.05
N SER A 687 15.34 6.05 -1.53
CA SER A 687 14.35 6.54 -2.51
C SER A 687 12.93 6.08 -2.23
N ASP A 688 12.01 7.03 -2.34
CA ASP A 688 10.57 6.82 -2.25
C ASP A 688 10.06 5.82 -3.32
N ASP A 689 10.74 5.63 -4.45
CA ASP A 689 10.38 4.68 -5.51
C ASP A 689 11.04 3.27 -5.34
N TYR A 690 12.06 3.10 -4.48
CA TYR A 690 12.87 1.86 -4.43
C TYR A 690 12.20 0.71 -3.66
N LEU A 691 11.41 -0.12 -4.38
CA LEU A 691 10.60 -1.20 -3.81
C LEU A 691 11.33 -2.20 -2.89
N PRO A 692 12.60 -2.64 -3.12
CA PRO A 692 13.26 -3.61 -2.24
C PRO A 692 13.48 -3.14 -0.80
N ASP A 693 13.50 -1.83 -0.53
CA ASP A 693 13.53 -1.29 0.85
C ASP A 693 12.23 -1.61 1.62
N SER A 694 11.17 -2.12 0.98
CA SER A 694 10.02 -2.71 1.70
C SER A 694 10.38 -3.95 2.54
N GLY A 695 11.48 -4.62 2.24
CA GLY A 695 12.04 -5.71 3.04
C GLY A 695 13.01 -5.27 4.14
N MET A 696 13.28 -3.97 4.29
CA MET A 696 14.18 -3.42 5.30
C MET A 696 13.60 -3.61 6.71
N GLN A 697 14.40 -4.17 7.61
CA GLN A 697 14.07 -4.35 9.03
C GLN A 697 15.24 -3.88 9.89
N VAL A 698 15.00 -2.84 10.70
CA VAL A 698 16.03 -2.22 11.55
C VAL A 698 15.49 -1.99 12.97
N THR A 699 16.31 -2.30 13.97
CA THR A 699 16.06 -1.97 15.39
C THR A 699 17.01 -0.85 15.81
N ILE A 700 16.47 0.21 16.42
CA ILE A 700 17.22 1.35 16.95
C ILE A 700 16.92 1.38 18.45
N ALA A 701 17.88 0.95 19.29
CA ALA A 701 17.62 0.67 20.70
C ALA A 701 18.68 1.24 21.65
N PHE A 702 18.25 1.88 22.74
CA PHE A 702 19.14 2.39 23.81
C PHE A 702 20.20 3.42 23.35
N ASN A 703 20.07 4.01 22.17
CA ASN A 703 20.96 5.07 21.71
C ASN A 703 20.65 6.38 22.44
N ARG A 704 21.66 7.25 22.58
CA ARG A 704 21.48 8.63 23.06
C ARG A 704 21.71 9.59 21.90
N PHE A 705 20.64 10.25 21.48
CA PHE A 705 20.67 11.37 20.55
C PHE A 705 20.86 12.64 21.38
N GLY A 706 22.10 13.13 21.37
CA GLY A 706 22.58 14.23 22.19
C GLY A 706 22.42 15.60 21.55
N GLU A 707 23.31 16.50 21.94
CA GLU A 707 23.24 17.92 21.60
C GLU A 707 23.61 18.23 20.14
N GLU A 708 23.11 19.37 19.65
CA GLU A 708 23.31 19.88 18.29
C GLU A 708 22.93 18.90 17.16
N LEU A 709 21.83 18.17 17.33
CA LEU A 709 21.22 17.35 16.29
C LEU A 709 20.02 18.04 15.64
N VAL A 710 19.98 18.12 14.31
CA VAL A 710 18.89 18.83 13.60
C VAL A 710 17.71 17.90 13.34
N GLN A 711 17.95 16.77 12.65
CA GLN A 711 16.89 15.89 12.14
C GLN A 711 17.34 14.43 11.94
N ARG A 712 16.46 13.62 11.35
CA ARG A 712 16.72 12.24 10.87
C ARG A 712 17.14 11.24 11.96
N MET A 713 16.41 11.12 13.06
CA MET A 713 16.73 10.23 14.18
C MET A 713 15.67 9.13 14.45
N PRO A 714 15.40 8.19 13.52
CA PRO A 714 15.86 8.10 12.13
C PRO A 714 14.99 8.92 11.16
N ARG A 715 15.43 9.03 9.91
CA ARG A 715 14.54 9.28 8.76
C ARG A 715 14.36 7.99 7.95
N CYS A 716 13.14 7.47 7.97
CA CYS A 716 12.78 6.18 7.39
C CYS A 716 12.09 6.27 6.04
N ARG A 717 12.39 5.33 5.14
CA ARG A 717 11.64 5.07 3.91
C ARG A 717 11.27 3.59 3.83
N ARG A 718 10.01 3.31 3.49
CA ARG A 718 9.49 1.93 3.30
C ARG A 718 9.78 1.06 4.55
N GLY A 719 10.01 -0.25 4.42
CA GLY A 719 10.46 -1.11 5.52
C GLY A 719 9.63 -1.14 6.81
N TYR A 720 10.26 -1.67 7.85
CA TYR A 720 9.77 -1.74 9.23
C TYR A 720 10.88 -1.35 10.22
N PHE A 721 10.57 -0.42 11.11
CA PHE A 721 11.52 0.20 12.03
C PHE A 721 11.01 0.10 13.46
N HIS A 722 11.83 -0.46 14.36
CA HIS A 722 11.53 -0.51 15.79
C HIS A 722 12.46 0.45 16.53
N VAL A 723 11.94 1.61 16.93
CA VAL A 723 12.67 2.64 17.67
C VAL A 723 12.27 2.52 19.14
N VAL A 724 13.19 2.06 20.00
CA VAL A 724 12.82 1.58 21.35
C VAL A 724 13.82 1.94 22.46
N ASN A 725 13.31 2.49 23.57
CA ASN A 725 14.10 2.88 24.76
C ASN A 725 15.31 3.80 24.48
N ASN A 726 15.30 4.60 23.41
CA ASN A 726 16.32 5.63 23.14
C ASN A 726 16.02 6.91 23.94
N ASP A 727 17.04 7.75 24.17
CA ASP A 727 16.87 9.09 24.76
C ASP A 727 17.15 10.17 23.69
N PHE A 728 16.20 11.07 23.49
CA PHE A 728 16.22 12.13 22.47
C PHE A 728 16.25 13.50 23.14
N MET A 729 17.32 14.26 22.91
CA MET A 729 17.54 15.56 23.55
C MET A 729 17.57 16.69 22.52
N ALA A 730 16.71 17.70 22.70
CA ALA A 730 16.83 19.04 22.09
C ALA A 730 17.10 19.08 20.57
N TRP A 731 16.40 18.24 19.79
CA TRP A 731 16.48 18.28 18.32
C TRP A 731 16.05 19.64 17.76
N GLN A 732 16.68 20.12 16.68
CA GLN A 732 16.37 21.46 16.16
C GLN A 732 15.17 21.50 15.20
N MET A 733 14.85 20.41 14.50
CA MET A 733 13.75 20.36 13.51
C MET A 733 12.73 19.25 13.78
N TYR A 734 13.15 17.98 13.89
CA TYR A 734 12.30 16.84 14.29
C TYR A 734 13.17 15.67 14.76
N ALA A 735 12.64 14.78 15.61
CA ALA A 735 13.34 13.54 15.96
C ALA A 735 13.13 12.46 14.89
N ILE A 736 11.92 11.89 14.81
CA ILE A 736 11.59 10.76 13.92
C ILE A 736 10.87 11.28 12.67
N GLY A 737 11.34 10.89 11.48
CA GLY A 737 10.71 11.27 10.21
C GLY A 737 10.56 10.13 9.23
N GLY A 738 9.75 10.33 8.19
CA GLY A 738 9.73 9.36 7.09
C GLY A 738 8.90 9.72 5.85
N SER A 739 9.23 9.05 4.75
CA SER A 739 8.56 9.15 3.45
C SER A 739 8.32 7.78 2.78
N ALA A 740 7.43 7.73 1.79
CA ALA A 740 6.98 6.49 1.13
C ALA A 740 6.44 5.39 2.09
N ASN A 741 5.59 5.78 3.05
CA ASN A 741 4.86 4.89 3.97
C ASN A 741 5.77 3.85 4.68
N PRO A 742 6.69 4.27 5.55
CA PRO A 742 7.40 3.37 6.43
C PRO A 742 6.51 2.93 7.59
N THR A 743 6.77 1.75 8.15
CA THR A 743 6.15 1.33 9.42
C THR A 743 7.13 1.64 10.55
N ILE A 744 6.83 2.66 11.36
CA ILE A 744 7.68 3.03 12.51
C ILE A 744 6.92 2.72 13.79
N ASN A 745 7.43 1.78 14.59
CA ASN A 745 6.98 1.52 15.96
C ASN A 745 7.89 2.29 16.93
N SER A 746 7.34 3.29 17.63
CA SER A 746 8.06 4.03 18.67
C SER A 746 7.54 3.63 20.05
N GLN A 747 8.41 3.04 20.87
CA GLN A 747 8.05 2.40 22.14
C GLN A 747 9.06 2.72 23.25
N GLY A 748 8.61 3.24 24.38
CA GLY A 748 9.47 3.46 25.57
C GLY A 748 10.60 4.49 25.41
N ASN A 749 10.71 5.17 24.27
CA ASN A 749 11.67 6.26 24.06
C ASN A 749 11.37 7.46 24.97
N ARG A 750 12.42 8.16 25.40
CA ARG A 750 12.34 9.43 26.12
C ARG A 750 12.57 10.58 25.15
N TYR A 751 11.74 11.60 25.22
CA TYR A 751 11.79 12.79 24.36
C TYR A 751 11.85 14.05 25.22
N ILE A 752 12.95 14.81 25.11
CA ILE A 752 13.09 16.14 25.70
C ILE A 752 13.01 17.14 24.55
N ALA A 753 11.79 17.68 24.34
CA ALA A 753 11.51 18.59 23.24
C ALA A 753 12.27 19.93 23.37
N PRO A 754 12.66 20.55 22.25
CA PRO A 754 13.27 21.88 22.25
C PRO A 754 12.30 22.96 22.77
N THR A 755 12.87 24.09 23.21
CA THR A 755 12.09 25.27 23.62
C THR A 755 11.31 25.89 22.45
N ASN A 756 11.84 25.79 21.22
CA ASN A 756 11.22 26.28 19.99
C ASN A 756 9.83 25.63 19.76
N PRO A 757 8.71 26.40 19.78
CA PRO A 757 7.37 25.88 19.55
C PRO A 757 7.20 25.12 18.23
N GLY A 758 7.91 25.53 17.17
CA GLY A 758 7.82 24.92 15.83
C GLY A 758 8.48 23.55 15.72
N ALA A 759 9.29 23.13 16.69
CA ALA A 759 9.99 21.85 16.72
C ALA A 759 9.51 20.93 17.87
N LYS A 760 8.41 21.27 18.57
CA LYS A 760 7.87 20.47 19.68
C LYS A 760 7.26 19.13 19.25
N GLU A 761 6.85 18.98 17.99
CA GLU A 761 6.45 17.67 17.47
C GLU A 761 7.70 16.80 17.26
N ALA A 762 7.80 15.69 17.99
CA ALA A 762 8.90 14.73 17.83
C ALA A 762 8.84 13.97 16.48
N SER A 763 7.72 14.09 15.74
CA SER A 763 7.48 13.46 14.45
C SER A 763 7.41 14.47 13.30
N GLN A 764 7.85 14.05 12.10
CA GLN A 764 7.50 14.75 10.85
C GLN A 764 7.07 13.72 9.78
N SER A 765 5.88 13.90 9.21
CA SER A 765 5.28 12.92 8.29
C SER A 765 4.98 13.46 6.90
N LYS A 766 5.38 12.71 5.85
CA LYS A 766 4.87 12.86 4.48
C LYS A 766 4.69 11.48 3.84
N PRO A 767 3.46 11.14 3.41
CA PRO A 767 2.60 10.28 4.24
C PRO A 767 3.35 9.13 4.95
N CYS A 768 3.34 9.15 6.28
CA CYS A 768 3.97 8.14 7.14
C CYS A 768 2.95 7.59 8.15
N LEU A 769 3.04 6.30 8.49
CA LEU A 769 2.23 5.68 9.54
C LEU A 769 3.11 5.42 10.77
N LEU A 770 3.20 6.42 11.63
CA LEU A 770 3.86 6.31 12.93
C LEU A 770 2.90 5.66 13.94
N LEU A 771 3.32 4.56 14.57
CA LEU A 771 2.64 3.99 15.73
C LEU A 771 3.35 4.49 16.99
N LEU A 772 2.71 5.42 17.69
CA LEU A 772 3.11 5.89 19.02
C LEU A 772 2.37 5.07 20.09
N LEU A 773 3.02 4.04 20.63
CA LEU A 773 2.53 3.32 21.80
C LEU A 773 2.91 4.09 23.06
N LEU A 774 2.18 5.17 23.35
CA LEU A 774 2.34 5.98 24.57
C LEU A 774 1.76 5.23 25.78
N PRO A 775 2.56 4.81 26.78
CA PRO A 775 2.03 4.54 28.11
C PRO A 775 1.59 5.86 28.75
N ALA A 776 0.48 5.85 29.48
CA ALA A 776 -0.10 7.05 30.08
C ALA A 776 0.78 7.66 31.19
N SER A 777 1.58 8.67 30.84
CA SER A 777 2.27 9.56 31.79
C SER A 777 2.80 10.83 31.11
N LEU A 778 1.90 11.69 30.62
CA LEU A 778 2.20 13.09 30.29
C LEU A 778 2.26 13.90 31.59
N LEU A 779 3.39 13.82 32.29
CA LEU A 779 3.67 14.67 33.45
C LEU A 779 3.76 16.14 32.99
N HIS A 780 2.97 17.00 33.62
CA HIS A 780 3.06 18.45 33.44
C HIS A 780 4.22 19.02 34.27
N SER A 781 5.15 19.69 33.59
CA SER A 781 6.08 20.67 34.13
C SER A 781 6.65 21.51 32.97
#